data_AF-A0A7W5FS10-F1
#
_entry.id   AF-A0A7W5FS10-F1
#
_cell.length_a   1.000
_cell.length_b   1.000
_cell.length_c   1.000
_cell.angle_alpha   90.00
_cell.angle_beta   90.00
_cell.angle_gamma   90.00
#
_symmetry.space_group_name_H-M   'P 1'
#
loop_
_entity.id
_entity.type
_entity.pdbx_description
1 polymer ?
#
loop_
_entity_poly.entity_id
_entity_poly.type
_entity_poly.pdbx_seq_one_letter_code
_entity_poly.pdbx_strand_id
1 'polypeptide(L)'
;MKQGLYEQIINNLTKKQLALLESESFAIGKEALDVEEARKLLSNYLAFVTRRALKAVREQSNEDDAVLVQIRTCNEIIATLRGALGDEECRELQLDEQGEVLTYVYSKLNHIRGLKDEKVLRPATPLSQSSLFTGAHAEPNMMNELKHEILTADRIDFLVSFIKWSGLRHLLEEFVQFTARGGKLRVITTTYMEATDYKAVVELGRLMNTEIKVSYDTDRTRLHAKAYIFKRDTGFTTAYVGSSNLSNPALTSGLEWNLKVTEKDAYDVIKKIDATFESYWNDREFRAFTPECEADETRLREALGKKKREAEALHFHFELNPYDYQREVLEKLEAQRTLFGRYRNLLVAATGVGKTVISAFDFKRFFHRNPGARLLFVAHREEILKQSRDTFRFILKDLNFGELHVGSNQAQARDHLFISIQSFNAMRLDEKTTPDFYDYIVVDEFHHAAAPTYQRLLSYYQPQLLLGLTATPERMDGKDVLAYFDHTIAAEIRLTDAIDRKLLAPFHYFGITDSVDLSHVKWTRKGYDLGELITLYSQNKIRATQVLNSLKKYVTDLDEVKGLGFCVSVEHALYMAKVFAEAGIPAIALHGDSNETERSQAKGRLVRGEIKLIFVVDLYNEGVDIPEVNTILFLRPTESMTVFLQQLGRGLRLAEGKECLTVLDFIGQAHKEYNFQDKFRALLGKTKHSVQHYMENGFSSLPRGSFIQLERQARDYILGSLKQATTNRRSLVNKLKYFVDDTGLELTLANFAEYYGLSLYEIYGGRTGRRFFRELMVEAGVLEPFVMPQPELAKRIPALLNVNSRRWLGFLIAYLEGRKQAETEEERLMLTMFYYTFYRSEPKKQGFATIEQAVEAILLCEPFRDEILDICKYNLAKIDFVDKENELPYACPLDIHCRYSTDQVLAAFGFWNEEQAPAFREGVKYLDGRATDIFFITLNKSDKDFSPSTLYEDYAINERLFHWQTQSRTAENSPTAQRYIHHRKKGNRIALFVREFKESNNYTSPFVFLGEAEYVRHEGNKPMSFIWSLNNELPPALIPAANKCIS
;
A
#
# COMPACT_ATOMS: atom_id res chain seq x y z
N MET A 1 -9.98 -19.31 -37.19
CA MET A 1 -9.23 -18.39 -36.29
C MET A 1 -7.84 -18.95 -36.06
N LYS A 2 -6.84 -18.12 -35.75
CA LYS A 2 -5.48 -18.59 -35.38
C LYS A 2 -5.42 -18.91 -33.89
N GLN A 3 -4.52 -19.79 -33.45
CA GLN A 3 -4.26 -19.97 -32.02
C GLN A 3 -3.56 -18.71 -31.47
N GLY A 4 -3.99 -18.22 -30.31
CA GLY A 4 -3.48 -16.99 -29.71
C GLY A 4 -4.47 -16.39 -28.70
N LEU A 5 -4.07 -15.25 -28.10
CA LEU A 5 -4.92 -14.49 -27.20
C LEU A 5 -5.81 -13.51 -27.99
N TYR A 6 -7.05 -13.37 -27.56
CA TYR A 6 -8.03 -12.48 -28.17
C TYR A 6 -8.70 -11.65 -27.09
N GLU A 7 -8.75 -10.34 -27.29
CA GLU A 7 -9.51 -9.39 -26.48
C GLU A 7 -10.44 -8.59 -27.40
N GLN A 8 -11.51 -9.23 -27.87
CA GLN A 8 -12.46 -8.64 -28.79
C GLN A 8 -13.90 -9.09 -28.50
N ILE A 9 -14.86 -8.24 -28.86
CA ILE A 9 -16.28 -8.59 -28.76
C ILE A 9 -16.62 -9.69 -29.77
N ILE A 10 -17.35 -10.70 -29.31
CA ILE A 10 -17.84 -11.78 -30.17
C ILE A 10 -18.98 -11.23 -31.03
N ASN A 11 -18.69 -10.89 -32.29
CA ASN A 11 -19.70 -10.54 -33.28
C ASN A 11 -20.18 -11.77 -34.08
N ASN A 12 -21.08 -11.57 -35.04
CA ASN A 12 -21.62 -12.66 -35.85
C ASN A 12 -20.56 -13.41 -36.67
N LEU A 13 -19.50 -12.73 -37.13
CA LEU A 13 -18.39 -13.37 -37.84
C LEU A 13 -17.57 -14.24 -36.89
N THR A 14 -17.16 -13.69 -35.75
CA THR A 14 -16.43 -14.40 -34.69
C THR A 14 -17.23 -15.60 -34.20
N LYS A 15 -18.54 -15.44 -33.98
CA LYS A 15 -19.43 -16.55 -33.58
C LYS A 15 -19.47 -17.67 -34.61
N LYS A 16 -19.55 -17.35 -35.91
CA LYS A 16 -19.46 -18.35 -36.99
C LYS A 16 -18.09 -19.03 -37.01
N GLN A 17 -17.00 -18.26 -36.88
CA GLN A 17 -15.65 -18.81 -36.87
C GLN A 17 -15.38 -19.72 -35.66
N LEU A 18 -15.94 -19.40 -34.50
CA LEU A 18 -15.88 -20.24 -33.30
C LEU A 18 -16.71 -21.52 -33.47
N ALA A 19 -17.84 -21.48 -34.17
CA ALA A 19 -18.67 -22.66 -34.44
C ALA A 19 -18.00 -23.65 -35.42
N LEU A 20 -17.02 -23.19 -36.20
CA LEU A 20 -16.20 -24.03 -37.09
C LEU A 20 -15.01 -24.70 -36.37
N LEU A 21 -14.76 -24.35 -35.10
CA LEU A 21 -13.72 -24.98 -34.29
C LEU A 21 -14.33 -26.19 -33.57
N GLU A 22 -13.68 -27.33 -33.68
CA GLU A 22 -14.04 -28.53 -32.92
C GLU A 22 -13.75 -28.30 -31.43
N SER A 23 -14.77 -28.41 -30.57
CA SER A 23 -14.65 -28.15 -29.13
C SER A 23 -13.73 -29.14 -28.41
N GLU A 24 -13.49 -30.32 -28.99
CA GLU A 24 -12.56 -31.32 -28.44
C GLU A 24 -11.09 -30.98 -28.74
N SER A 25 -10.83 -30.28 -29.85
CA SER A 25 -9.49 -29.94 -30.34
C SER A 25 -9.00 -28.56 -29.87
N PHE A 26 -9.91 -27.68 -29.41
CA PHE A 26 -9.59 -26.30 -29.04
C PHE A 26 -10.25 -25.88 -27.72
N ALA A 27 -9.46 -25.36 -26.79
CA ALA A 27 -9.97 -24.70 -25.58
C ALA A 27 -10.41 -23.25 -25.91
N ILE A 28 -11.69 -22.92 -25.67
CA ILE A 28 -12.25 -21.60 -25.96
C ILE A 28 -12.58 -20.89 -24.63
N GLY A 29 -11.77 -19.90 -24.27
CA GLY A 29 -12.04 -18.99 -23.15
C GLY A 29 -13.05 -17.92 -23.55
N LYS A 30 -14.06 -17.67 -22.69
CA LYS A 30 -15.04 -16.59 -22.85
C LYS A 30 -15.29 -15.95 -21.49
N GLU A 31 -15.31 -14.64 -21.46
CA GLU A 31 -15.68 -13.86 -20.27
C GLU A 31 -16.94 -13.03 -20.56
N ALA A 32 -17.76 -12.82 -19.53
CA ALA A 32 -18.87 -11.88 -19.61
C ALA A 32 -18.31 -10.44 -19.61
N LEU A 33 -18.98 -9.53 -20.33
CA LEU A 33 -18.63 -8.11 -20.28
C LEU A 33 -18.96 -7.57 -18.89
N ASP A 34 -17.94 -6.99 -18.24
CA ASP A 34 -18.13 -6.23 -17.00
C ASP A 34 -18.88 -4.93 -17.30
N VAL A 35 -19.77 -4.50 -16.40
CA VAL A 35 -20.64 -3.34 -16.61
C VAL A 35 -19.84 -2.04 -16.75
N GLU A 36 -18.76 -1.88 -15.97
CA GLU A 36 -17.92 -0.68 -15.98
C GLU A 36 -16.99 -0.67 -17.21
N GLU A 37 -16.48 -1.84 -17.64
CA GLU A 37 -15.60 -1.94 -18.82
C GLU A 37 -16.37 -1.97 -20.16
N ALA A 38 -17.64 -2.41 -20.15
CA ALA A 38 -18.45 -2.57 -21.35
C ALA A 38 -18.56 -1.28 -22.16
N ARG A 39 -18.68 -0.12 -21.50
CA ARG A 39 -18.79 1.19 -22.16
C ARG A 39 -17.61 1.43 -23.11
N LYS A 40 -16.37 1.15 -22.66
CA LYS A 40 -15.14 1.38 -23.43
C LYS A 40 -15.00 0.38 -24.58
N LEU A 41 -15.19 -0.91 -24.30
CA LEU A 41 -15.09 -1.97 -25.31
C LEU A 41 -16.13 -1.81 -26.43
N LEU A 42 -17.39 -1.50 -26.07
CA LEU A 42 -18.47 -1.30 -27.04
C LEU A 42 -18.26 -0.03 -27.87
N SER A 43 -17.81 1.06 -27.25
CA SER A 43 -17.52 2.31 -27.98
C SER A 43 -16.39 2.12 -28.98
N ASN A 44 -15.32 1.42 -28.61
CA ASN A 44 -14.22 1.09 -29.52
C ASN A 44 -14.68 0.21 -30.69
N TYR A 45 -15.56 -0.77 -30.43
CA TYR A 45 -16.15 -1.60 -31.47
C TYR A 45 -17.04 -0.78 -32.42
N LEU A 46 -17.87 0.12 -31.90
CA LEU A 46 -18.66 1.04 -32.71
C LEU A 46 -17.76 1.95 -33.56
N ALA A 47 -16.70 2.53 -32.99
CA ALA A 47 -15.74 3.33 -33.75
C ALA A 47 -15.06 2.54 -34.88
N PHE A 48 -14.79 1.25 -34.68
CA PHE A 48 -14.30 0.37 -35.74
C PHE A 48 -15.35 0.15 -36.84
N VAL A 49 -16.61 -0.11 -36.47
CA VAL A 49 -17.72 -0.28 -37.43
C VAL A 49 -17.95 1.00 -38.22
N THR A 50 -18.02 2.16 -37.56
CA THR A 50 -18.19 3.47 -38.20
C THR A 50 -17.04 3.78 -39.15
N ARG A 51 -15.78 3.52 -38.78
CA ARG A 51 -14.63 3.68 -39.69
C ARG A 51 -14.76 2.83 -40.94
N ARG A 52 -15.23 1.58 -40.82
CA ARG A 52 -15.48 0.70 -41.98
C ARG A 52 -16.64 1.20 -42.84
N ALA A 53 -17.72 1.69 -42.23
CA ALA A 53 -18.86 2.26 -42.93
C ALA A 53 -18.45 3.51 -43.73
N LEU A 54 -17.75 4.46 -43.09
CA LEU A 54 -17.26 5.67 -43.75
C LEU A 54 -16.27 5.38 -44.88
N LYS A 55 -15.40 4.37 -44.72
CA LYS A 55 -14.52 3.91 -45.80
C LYS A 55 -15.30 3.37 -47.00
N ALA A 56 -16.31 2.53 -46.77
CA ALA A 56 -17.15 1.98 -47.83
C ALA A 56 -17.96 3.09 -48.55
N VAL A 57 -18.52 4.04 -47.79
CA VAL A 57 -19.23 5.20 -48.34
C VAL A 57 -18.29 6.06 -49.21
N ARG A 58 -17.04 6.29 -48.75
CA ARG A 58 -16.01 7.00 -49.53
C ARG A 58 -15.71 6.29 -50.85
N GLU A 59 -15.53 4.98 -50.83
CA GLU A 59 -15.22 4.17 -52.01
C GLU A 59 -16.38 4.14 -53.04
N GLN A 60 -17.60 4.47 -52.60
CA GLN A 60 -18.81 4.50 -53.44
C GLN A 60 -19.19 5.91 -53.92
N SER A 61 -18.49 6.96 -53.48
CA SER A 61 -18.80 8.37 -53.78
C SER A 61 -17.77 9.00 -54.71
N ASN A 62 -18.17 10.03 -55.47
CA ASN A 62 -17.23 10.86 -56.25
C ASN A 62 -16.36 11.72 -55.30
N GLU A 63 -15.13 12.07 -55.72
CA GLU A 63 -14.17 12.79 -54.86
C GLU A 63 -14.70 14.13 -54.31
N ASP A 64 -15.49 14.86 -55.11
CA ASP A 64 -16.00 16.19 -54.75
C ASP A 64 -17.08 16.17 -53.65
N ASP A 65 -17.86 15.09 -53.54
CA ASP A 65 -18.98 14.96 -52.57
C ASP A 65 -18.66 14.00 -51.41
N ALA A 66 -17.52 13.30 -51.46
CA ALA A 66 -17.20 12.22 -50.53
C ALA A 66 -17.22 12.64 -49.05
N VAL A 67 -16.82 13.88 -48.74
CA VAL A 67 -16.82 14.43 -47.37
C VAL A 67 -18.26 14.70 -46.90
N LEU A 68 -19.09 15.28 -47.77
CA LEU A 68 -20.47 15.63 -47.45
C LEU A 68 -21.34 14.39 -47.22
N VAL A 69 -21.15 13.33 -48.02
CA VAL A 69 -21.83 12.05 -47.80
C VAL A 69 -21.40 11.42 -46.47
N GLN A 70 -20.11 11.48 -46.13
CA GLN A 70 -19.61 11.01 -44.83
C GLN A 70 -20.21 11.78 -43.65
N ILE A 71 -20.34 13.11 -43.75
CA ILE A 71 -20.98 13.95 -42.72
C ILE A 71 -22.44 13.55 -42.53
N ARG A 72 -23.19 13.35 -43.62
CA ARG A 72 -24.59 12.89 -43.57
C ARG A 72 -24.70 11.53 -42.89
N THR A 73 -23.84 10.56 -43.23
CA THR A 73 -23.80 9.25 -42.57
C THR A 73 -23.53 9.39 -41.06
N CYS A 74 -22.61 10.27 -40.65
CA CYS A 74 -22.36 10.53 -39.24
C CYS A 74 -23.60 11.14 -38.54
N ASN A 75 -24.27 12.10 -39.16
CA ASN A 75 -25.48 12.73 -38.62
C ASN A 75 -26.66 11.73 -38.52
N GLU A 76 -26.78 10.78 -39.45
CA GLU A 76 -27.74 9.67 -39.35
C GLU A 76 -27.44 8.78 -38.14
N ILE A 77 -26.17 8.43 -37.92
CA ILE A 77 -25.76 7.66 -36.73
C ILE A 77 -26.10 8.45 -35.45
N ILE A 78 -25.79 9.75 -35.39
CA ILE A 78 -26.12 10.61 -34.23
C ILE A 78 -27.64 10.63 -34.00
N ALA A 79 -28.45 10.73 -35.06
CA ALA A 79 -29.90 10.72 -34.96
C ALA A 79 -30.46 9.41 -34.37
N THR A 80 -29.83 8.26 -34.63
CA THR A 80 -30.25 6.99 -34.00
C THR A 80 -30.03 6.96 -32.48
N LEU A 81 -29.13 7.80 -31.95
CA LEU A 81 -28.84 7.90 -30.51
C LEU A 81 -29.76 8.88 -29.76
N ARG A 82 -30.70 9.53 -30.46
CA ARG A 82 -31.62 10.52 -29.90
C ARG A 82 -32.38 10.03 -28.65
N GLY A 83 -32.86 8.79 -28.66
CA GLY A 83 -33.60 8.23 -27.51
C GLY A 83 -32.76 8.10 -26.23
N ALA A 84 -31.43 8.03 -26.33
CA ALA A 84 -30.52 7.91 -25.19
C ALA A 84 -29.92 9.26 -24.74
N LEU A 85 -29.65 10.17 -25.69
CA LEU A 85 -29.07 11.50 -25.44
C LEU A 85 -30.13 12.57 -25.11
N GLY A 86 -31.37 12.39 -25.57
CA GLY A 86 -32.39 13.44 -25.56
C GLY A 86 -32.28 14.37 -26.78
N ASP A 87 -33.35 15.12 -27.06
CA ASP A 87 -33.49 15.89 -28.30
C ASP A 87 -32.51 17.08 -28.39
N GLU A 88 -32.24 17.75 -27.27
CA GLU A 88 -31.38 18.93 -27.22
C GLU A 88 -29.91 18.56 -27.44
N GLU A 89 -29.37 17.60 -26.68
CA GLU A 89 -27.98 17.14 -26.81
C GLU A 89 -27.72 16.48 -28.17
N CYS A 90 -28.71 15.77 -28.73
CA CYS A 90 -28.63 15.20 -30.09
C CYS A 90 -28.50 16.30 -31.16
N ARG A 91 -29.21 17.43 -31.03
CA ARG A 91 -29.09 18.58 -31.94
C ARG A 91 -27.75 19.27 -31.81
N GLU A 92 -27.26 19.46 -30.59
CA GLU A 92 -25.96 20.12 -30.34
C GLU A 92 -24.77 19.32 -30.90
N LEU A 93 -24.89 18.00 -30.98
CA LEU A 93 -23.83 17.11 -31.48
C LEU A 93 -23.83 16.89 -33.00
N GLN A 94 -24.81 17.44 -33.74
CA GLN A 94 -24.85 17.31 -35.20
C GLN A 94 -23.66 18.03 -35.85
N LEU A 95 -23.05 17.37 -36.83
CA LEU A 95 -21.99 17.94 -37.64
C LEU A 95 -22.57 18.93 -38.66
N ASP A 96 -21.88 20.06 -38.82
CA ASP A 96 -22.19 21.04 -39.85
C ASP A 96 -21.83 20.49 -41.25
N GLU A 97 -22.65 20.81 -42.25
CA GLU A 97 -22.49 20.29 -43.62
C GLU A 97 -21.28 20.87 -44.37
N GLN A 98 -20.65 21.95 -43.87
CA GLN A 98 -19.45 22.54 -44.48
C GLN A 98 -18.18 21.71 -44.26
N GLY A 99 -18.18 20.77 -43.30
CA GLY A 99 -17.05 19.86 -43.08
C GLY A 99 -15.77 20.53 -42.59
N GLU A 100 -15.90 21.66 -41.90
CA GLU A 100 -14.76 22.41 -41.39
C GLU A 100 -14.25 21.87 -40.04
N VAL A 101 -12.96 22.04 -39.79
CA VAL A 101 -12.34 21.72 -38.50
C VAL A 101 -11.91 23.02 -37.83
N LEU A 102 -12.46 23.30 -36.65
CA LEU A 102 -12.03 24.44 -35.86
C LEU A 102 -10.58 24.24 -35.39
N THR A 103 -9.70 25.15 -35.80
CA THR A 103 -8.25 25.03 -35.52
C THR A 103 -7.73 26.02 -34.48
N TYR A 104 -8.34 27.20 -34.37
CA TYR A 104 -8.02 28.22 -33.38
C TYR A 104 -9.16 29.24 -33.26
N VAL A 105 -9.23 29.92 -32.11
CA VAL A 105 -10.09 31.09 -31.89
C VAL A 105 -9.26 32.12 -31.14
N TYR A 106 -9.09 33.31 -31.71
CA TYR A 106 -8.37 34.41 -31.08
C TYR A 106 -9.11 35.73 -31.29
N SER A 107 -9.07 36.60 -30.28
CA SER A 107 -9.61 37.95 -30.40
C SER A 107 -8.77 38.77 -31.40
N LYS A 108 -9.43 39.40 -32.37
CA LYS A 108 -8.81 40.41 -33.25
C LYS A 108 -8.73 41.80 -32.58
N LEU A 109 -9.52 42.04 -31.53
CA LEU A 109 -9.50 43.30 -30.78
C LEU A 109 -8.23 43.39 -29.93
N ASN A 110 -7.55 44.54 -29.99
CA ASN A 110 -6.31 44.85 -29.26
C ASN A 110 -5.13 43.91 -29.52
N HIS A 111 -5.16 43.13 -30.60
CA HIS A 111 -4.06 42.26 -31.03
C HIS A 111 -3.54 42.65 -32.41
N ILE A 112 -2.23 42.47 -32.63
CA ILE A 112 -1.57 42.77 -33.92
C ILE A 112 -2.14 41.96 -35.10
N ARG A 113 -2.81 40.84 -34.79
CA ARG A 113 -3.54 39.98 -35.74
C ARG A 113 -4.79 40.62 -36.35
N GLY A 114 -5.28 41.72 -35.77
CA GLY A 114 -6.28 42.58 -36.41
C GLY A 114 -5.70 43.42 -37.56
N LEU A 115 -4.37 43.56 -37.63
CA LEU A 115 -3.65 44.40 -38.60
C LEU A 115 -2.84 43.58 -39.62
N LYS A 116 -2.45 42.34 -39.31
CA LYS A 116 -1.72 41.42 -40.20
C LYS A 116 -2.29 40.00 -40.11
N ASP A 117 -2.51 39.37 -41.26
CA ASP A 117 -2.85 37.94 -41.38
C ASP A 117 -1.60 37.07 -41.17
N GLU A 118 -1.17 36.93 -39.91
CA GLU A 118 -0.12 35.98 -39.54
C GLU A 118 -0.69 34.59 -39.26
N LYS A 119 -0.03 33.55 -39.79
CA LYS A 119 -0.38 32.15 -39.49
C LYS A 119 -0.19 31.86 -38.01
N VAL A 120 -1.20 31.25 -37.38
CA VAL A 120 -1.12 30.80 -35.99
C VAL A 120 -0.10 29.68 -35.87
N LEU A 121 0.88 29.87 -34.98
CA LEU A 121 1.84 28.84 -34.59
C LEU A 121 1.09 27.68 -33.92
N ARG A 122 1.20 26.48 -34.48
CA ARG A 122 0.65 25.24 -33.93
C ARG A 122 1.68 24.13 -34.04
N PRO A 123 1.65 23.13 -33.16
CA PRO A 123 2.47 21.93 -33.32
C PRO A 123 2.20 21.27 -34.67
N ALA A 124 3.23 20.67 -35.28
CA ALA A 124 3.13 20.04 -36.59
C ALA A 124 2.25 18.78 -36.54
N THR A 125 2.24 18.09 -35.40
CA THR A 125 1.36 16.94 -35.20
C THR A 125 -0.01 17.36 -34.64
N PRO A 126 -1.11 16.68 -35.03
CA PRO A 126 -2.45 17.03 -34.58
C PRO A 126 -2.59 17.03 -33.05
N LEU A 127 -3.38 17.97 -32.51
CA LEU A 127 -3.72 18.02 -31.08
C LEU A 127 -4.80 17.00 -30.68
N SER A 128 -5.40 16.31 -31.65
CA SER A 128 -6.50 15.35 -31.44
C SER A 128 -6.09 13.89 -31.62
N GLN A 129 -4.85 13.62 -32.04
CA GLN A 129 -4.36 12.27 -32.31
C GLN A 129 -2.99 12.07 -31.67
N SER A 130 -2.80 10.90 -31.03
CA SER A 130 -1.51 10.53 -30.47
C SER A 130 -0.50 10.26 -31.57
N SER A 131 0.78 10.50 -31.31
CA SER A 131 1.88 10.35 -32.29
C SER A 131 3.13 9.81 -31.62
N LEU A 132 3.90 8.98 -32.31
CA LEU A 132 5.18 8.47 -31.83
C LEU A 132 6.32 9.25 -32.50
N PHE A 133 7.28 9.68 -31.70
CA PHE A 133 8.52 10.30 -32.14
C PHE A 133 9.67 9.32 -31.85
N THR A 134 10.39 8.91 -32.89
CA THR A 134 11.51 7.96 -32.83
C THR A 134 12.85 8.58 -33.21
N GLY A 135 12.85 9.85 -33.64
CA GLY A 135 14.02 10.55 -34.16
C GLY A 135 14.32 10.23 -35.62
N ALA A 136 13.36 9.66 -36.36
CA ALA A 136 13.51 9.39 -37.79
C ALA A 136 13.54 10.68 -38.62
N HIS A 137 14.33 10.69 -39.71
CA HIS A 137 14.52 11.89 -40.54
C HIS A 137 13.24 12.47 -41.18
N ALA A 138 12.20 11.64 -41.37
CA ALA A 138 10.92 12.06 -41.95
C ALA A 138 9.91 12.55 -40.89
N GLU A 139 10.24 12.46 -39.60
CA GLU A 139 9.36 12.90 -38.50
C GLU A 139 9.62 14.37 -38.12
N PRO A 140 8.62 15.08 -37.58
CA PRO A 140 8.83 16.41 -37.03
C PRO A 140 9.85 16.38 -35.88
N ASN A 141 10.74 17.37 -35.85
CA ASN A 141 11.73 17.50 -34.79
C ASN A 141 11.04 17.82 -33.46
N MET A 142 11.28 16.99 -32.43
CA MET A 142 10.68 17.15 -31.10
C MET A 142 10.95 18.51 -30.47
N MET A 143 12.16 19.07 -30.64
CA MET A 143 12.48 20.41 -30.14
C MET A 143 11.54 21.48 -30.71
N ASN A 144 11.27 21.45 -32.02
CA ASN A 144 10.36 22.41 -32.66
C ASN A 144 8.92 22.20 -32.21
N GLU A 145 8.52 20.95 -32.00
CA GLU A 145 7.20 20.62 -31.48
C GLU A 145 7.01 21.21 -30.08
N LEU A 146 7.97 21.01 -29.17
CA LEU A 146 7.93 21.57 -27.82
C LEU A 146 7.87 23.10 -27.82
N LYS A 147 8.61 23.79 -28.71
CA LYS A 147 8.51 25.25 -28.86
C LYS A 147 7.08 25.70 -29.15
N HIS A 148 6.41 25.05 -30.10
CA HIS A 148 5.02 25.37 -30.44
C HIS A 148 4.04 24.99 -29.33
N GLU A 149 4.27 23.88 -28.63
CA GLU A 149 3.46 23.47 -27.49
C GLU A 149 3.56 24.50 -26.34
N ILE A 150 4.77 24.95 -25.99
CA ILE A 150 5.00 26.00 -24.96
C ILE A 150 4.23 27.28 -25.31
N LEU A 151 4.34 27.75 -26.56
CA LEU A 151 3.67 28.97 -27.01
C LEU A 151 2.15 28.84 -27.16
N THR A 152 1.57 27.66 -27.06
CA THR A 152 0.11 27.46 -27.23
C THR A 152 -0.57 26.86 -26.00
N ALA A 153 0.18 26.57 -24.94
CA ALA A 153 -0.37 26.11 -23.67
C ALA A 153 -0.84 27.27 -22.79
N ASP A 154 -1.77 26.97 -21.88
CA ASP A 154 -2.23 27.87 -20.81
C ASP A 154 -1.46 27.59 -19.49
N ARG A 155 -1.15 26.31 -19.25
CA ARG A 155 -0.30 25.83 -18.13
C ARG A 155 0.66 24.75 -18.61
N ILE A 156 1.87 24.74 -18.06
CA ILE A 156 2.91 23.75 -18.39
C ILE A 156 3.36 23.04 -17.11
N ASP A 157 3.31 21.71 -17.13
CA ASP A 157 3.72 20.84 -16.04
C ASP A 157 4.82 19.88 -16.54
N PHE A 158 6.07 20.09 -16.10
CA PHE A 158 7.24 19.34 -16.54
C PHE A 158 7.76 18.44 -15.40
N LEU A 159 7.86 17.14 -15.69
CA LEU A 159 8.45 16.14 -14.81
C LEU A 159 9.67 15.55 -15.51
N VAL A 160 10.87 16.03 -15.17
CA VAL A 160 12.09 15.67 -15.89
C VAL A 160 13.19 15.30 -14.92
N SER A 161 13.77 14.11 -15.11
CA SER A 161 14.81 13.57 -14.23
C SER A 161 16.06 14.44 -14.22
N PHE A 162 16.50 14.92 -15.39
CA PHE A 162 17.59 15.89 -15.45
C PHE A 162 17.40 17.00 -16.47
N ILE A 163 17.89 18.18 -16.11
CA ILE A 163 17.81 19.40 -16.93
C ILE A 163 19.22 19.86 -17.25
N LYS A 164 19.60 19.78 -18.54
CA LYS A 164 20.88 20.31 -19.02
C LYS A 164 20.69 21.71 -19.60
N TRP A 165 21.65 22.59 -19.33
CA TRP A 165 21.69 23.94 -19.91
C TRP A 165 21.70 23.90 -21.43
N SER A 166 22.36 22.89 -22.00
CA SER A 166 22.45 22.68 -23.45
C SER A 166 21.08 22.45 -24.11
N GLY A 167 20.12 21.83 -23.43
CA GLY A 167 18.75 21.67 -23.91
C GLY A 167 17.89 22.90 -23.61
N LEU A 168 17.91 23.36 -22.36
CA LEU A 168 17.08 24.47 -21.89
C LEU A 168 17.30 25.76 -22.69
N ARG A 169 18.55 26.10 -23.02
CA ARG A 169 18.88 27.35 -23.74
C ARG A 169 18.14 27.50 -25.07
N HIS A 170 17.72 26.39 -25.70
CA HIS A 170 17.01 26.41 -26.97
C HIS A 170 15.50 26.67 -26.82
N LEU A 171 14.95 26.56 -25.60
CA LEU A 171 13.53 26.80 -25.27
C LEU A 171 13.31 28.05 -24.41
N LEU A 172 14.39 28.68 -23.94
CA LEU A 172 14.33 29.74 -22.94
C LEU A 172 13.53 30.95 -23.42
N GLU A 173 13.67 31.32 -24.70
CA GLU A 173 12.93 32.44 -25.30
C GLU A 173 11.42 32.18 -25.27
N GLU A 174 10.99 30.96 -25.63
CA GLU A 174 9.58 30.58 -25.61
C GLU A 174 9.03 30.54 -24.18
N PHE A 175 9.81 30.10 -23.20
CA PHE A 175 9.41 30.15 -21.79
C PHE A 175 9.26 31.57 -21.27
N VAL A 176 10.17 32.49 -21.65
CA VAL A 176 10.04 33.91 -21.30
C VAL A 176 8.75 34.49 -21.90
N GLN A 177 8.45 34.20 -23.16
CA GLN A 177 7.22 34.67 -23.80
C GLN A 177 5.96 34.07 -23.14
N PHE A 178 5.98 32.76 -22.84
CA PHE A 178 4.87 32.06 -22.19
C PHE A 178 4.57 32.60 -20.79
N THR A 179 5.60 32.82 -19.99
CA THR A 179 5.46 33.32 -18.62
C THR A 179 5.07 34.81 -18.58
N ALA A 180 5.58 35.62 -19.52
CA ALA A 180 5.25 37.04 -19.64
C ALA A 180 3.78 37.32 -19.98
N ARG A 181 3.12 36.40 -20.71
CA ARG A 181 1.67 36.50 -20.98
C ARG A 181 0.78 35.95 -19.86
N GLY A 182 1.35 35.60 -18.71
CA GLY A 182 0.62 35.06 -17.56
C GLY A 182 0.54 33.53 -17.49
N GLY A 183 1.19 32.80 -18.39
CA GLY A 183 1.24 31.34 -18.34
C GLY A 183 1.99 30.82 -17.11
N LYS A 184 1.47 29.76 -16.49
CA LYS A 184 2.07 29.14 -15.30
C LYS A 184 2.94 27.95 -15.65
N LEU A 185 4.21 27.96 -15.21
CA LEU A 185 5.17 26.87 -15.42
C LEU A 185 5.46 26.16 -14.08
N ARG A 186 5.28 24.84 -14.04
CA ARG A 186 5.64 24.00 -12.88
C ARG A 186 6.65 22.95 -13.31
N VAL A 187 7.80 22.89 -12.62
CA VAL A 187 8.88 21.95 -12.94
C VAL A 187 9.24 21.11 -11.73
N ILE A 188 9.23 19.78 -11.88
CA ILE A 188 9.77 18.83 -10.92
C ILE A 188 11.06 18.25 -11.50
N THR A 189 12.14 18.28 -10.71
CA THR A 189 13.42 17.67 -11.08
C THR A 189 14.18 17.08 -9.89
N THR A 190 15.34 16.46 -10.13
CA THR A 190 16.18 15.83 -9.11
C THR A 190 17.66 16.16 -9.31
N THR A 191 18.44 16.09 -8.23
CA THR A 191 19.91 16.17 -8.24
C THR A 191 20.59 14.81 -8.44
N TYR A 192 19.83 13.74 -8.66
CA TYR A 192 20.34 12.38 -8.89
C TYR A 192 21.41 12.31 -9.99
N MET A 193 22.48 11.55 -9.75
CA MET A 193 23.65 11.36 -10.62
C MET A 193 24.35 12.65 -11.08
N GLU A 194 24.11 13.79 -10.44
CA GLU A 194 24.68 15.10 -10.83
C GLU A 194 24.42 15.49 -12.30
N ALA A 195 23.36 14.93 -12.90
CA ALA A 195 23.06 15.13 -14.31
C ALA A 195 22.32 16.45 -14.56
N THR A 196 21.76 17.10 -13.54
CA THR A 196 21.10 18.41 -13.67
C THR A 196 22.11 19.54 -13.53
N ASP A 197 22.11 20.49 -14.48
CA ASP A 197 23.02 21.64 -14.42
C ASP A 197 22.45 22.71 -13.47
N TYR A 198 23.23 23.12 -12.46
CA TYR A 198 22.86 24.19 -11.52
C TYR A 198 22.33 25.45 -12.22
N LYS A 199 23.03 25.89 -13.27
CA LYS A 199 22.63 27.06 -14.07
C LYS A 199 21.23 26.91 -14.68
N ALA A 200 20.84 25.71 -15.11
CA ALA A 200 19.55 25.51 -15.74
C ALA A 200 18.38 25.69 -14.76
N VAL A 201 18.53 25.17 -13.53
CA VAL A 201 17.50 25.31 -12.48
C VAL A 201 17.35 26.76 -12.04
N VAL A 202 18.47 27.48 -11.85
CA VAL A 202 18.46 28.90 -11.46
C VAL A 202 17.79 29.77 -12.52
N GLU A 203 18.14 29.59 -13.80
CA GLU A 203 17.56 30.43 -14.88
C GLU A 203 16.06 30.13 -15.09
N LEU A 204 15.62 28.88 -14.91
CA LEU A 204 14.18 28.57 -14.89
C LEU A 204 13.48 29.25 -13.70
N GLY A 205 14.11 29.24 -12.51
CA GLY A 205 13.49 29.80 -11.31
C GLY A 205 13.34 31.32 -11.36
N ARG A 206 14.12 32.02 -12.19
CA ARG A 206 14.03 33.47 -12.40
C ARG A 206 12.87 33.89 -13.30
N LEU A 207 12.25 32.95 -14.00
CA LEU A 207 11.11 33.24 -14.87
C LEU A 207 9.89 33.62 -14.03
N MET A 208 9.11 34.59 -14.51
CA MET A 208 7.84 34.96 -13.86
C MET A 208 6.88 33.75 -13.86
N ASN A 209 5.97 33.67 -12.89
CA ASN A 209 4.95 32.61 -12.82
C ASN A 209 5.50 31.17 -12.91
N THR A 210 6.74 30.97 -12.45
CA THR A 210 7.42 29.67 -12.48
C THR A 210 7.64 29.14 -11.08
N GLU A 211 7.26 27.88 -10.86
CA GLU A 211 7.49 27.16 -9.61
C GLU A 211 8.36 25.94 -9.91
N ILE A 212 9.41 25.74 -9.12
CA ILE A 212 10.30 24.59 -9.26
C ILE A 212 10.33 23.82 -7.94
N LYS A 213 10.21 22.50 -8.03
CA LYS A 213 10.47 21.60 -6.92
C LYS A 213 11.58 20.62 -7.25
N VAL A 214 12.51 20.46 -6.31
CA VAL A 214 13.72 19.64 -6.47
C VAL A 214 13.76 18.57 -5.37
N SER A 215 13.99 17.33 -5.77
CA SER A 215 14.43 16.27 -4.83
C SER A 215 15.96 16.30 -4.73
N TYR A 216 16.45 16.42 -3.50
CA TYR A 216 17.88 16.55 -3.17
C TYR A 216 18.52 15.23 -2.70
N ASP A 217 17.79 14.11 -2.74
CA ASP A 217 18.31 12.80 -2.34
C ASP A 217 19.21 12.24 -3.46
N THR A 218 20.53 12.14 -3.21
CA THR A 218 21.50 11.71 -4.22
C THR A 218 21.60 10.20 -4.38
N ASP A 219 21.10 9.43 -3.41
CA ASP A 219 21.44 8.01 -3.28
C ASP A 219 20.22 7.08 -3.49
N ARG A 220 18.98 7.61 -3.39
CA ARG A 220 17.76 6.78 -3.39
C ARG A 220 16.62 7.26 -4.30
N THR A 221 16.81 8.32 -5.08
CA THR A 221 15.71 8.93 -5.85
C THR A 221 15.05 7.98 -6.83
N ARG A 222 13.72 8.05 -6.82
CA ARG A 222 12.82 7.22 -7.64
C ARG A 222 12.43 7.88 -8.97
N LEU A 223 12.86 9.12 -9.22
CA LEU A 223 12.38 9.91 -10.35
C LEU A 223 13.23 9.70 -11.60
N HIS A 224 12.84 8.73 -12.43
CA HIS A 224 13.34 8.54 -13.80
C HIS A 224 12.30 8.89 -14.88
N ALA A 225 11.20 9.53 -14.47
CA ALA A 225 10.13 9.94 -15.36
C ALA A 225 10.54 11.16 -16.21
N LYS A 226 10.05 11.17 -17.44
CA LYS A 226 10.26 12.23 -18.43
C LYS A 226 8.93 12.48 -19.10
N ALA A 227 8.23 13.48 -18.60
CA ALA A 227 6.91 13.87 -19.07
C ALA A 227 6.85 15.38 -19.25
N TYR A 228 6.40 15.81 -20.42
CA TYR A 228 6.17 17.21 -20.76
C TYR A 228 4.68 17.41 -21.01
N ILE A 229 3.98 18.10 -20.12
CA ILE A 229 2.52 18.22 -20.15
C ILE A 229 2.15 19.67 -20.47
N PHE A 230 1.33 19.85 -21.51
CA PHE A 230 0.89 21.13 -22.03
C PHE A 230 -0.63 21.22 -21.92
N LYS A 231 -1.10 21.92 -20.90
CA LYS A 231 -2.52 22.01 -20.57
C LYS A 231 -3.18 23.17 -21.28
N ARG A 232 -4.38 22.91 -21.78
CA ARG A 232 -5.19 23.89 -22.48
C ARG A 232 -6.61 23.85 -21.94
N ASP A 233 -7.15 25.02 -21.62
CA ASP A 233 -8.51 25.14 -21.10
C ASP A 233 -9.58 24.77 -22.15
N THR A 234 -9.17 24.71 -23.42
CA THR A 234 -9.97 24.22 -24.55
C THR A 234 -10.21 22.70 -24.55
N GLY A 235 -9.59 21.93 -23.65
CA GLY A 235 -9.72 20.47 -23.59
C GLY A 235 -8.93 19.73 -24.68
N PHE A 236 -7.84 20.33 -25.14
CA PHE A 236 -6.85 19.77 -26.08
C PHE A 236 -5.47 19.66 -25.41
N THR A 237 -5.46 19.17 -24.17
CA THR A 237 -4.22 18.92 -23.43
C THR A 237 -3.38 17.86 -24.15
N THR A 238 -2.07 18.07 -24.21
CA THR A 238 -1.10 17.14 -24.80
C THR A 238 -0.02 16.80 -23.77
N ALA A 239 0.45 15.56 -23.80
CA ALA A 239 1.55 15.09 -22.96
C ALA A 239 2.55 14.28 -23.78
N TYR A 240 3.84 14.55 -23.60
CA TYR A 240 4.92 13.78 -24.24
C TYR A 240 5.58 12.94 -23.16
N VAL A 241 5.50 11.61 -23.28
CA VAL A 241 6.07 10.67 -22.32
C VAL A 241 7.04 9.75 -23.03
N GLY A 242 8.26 9.63 -22.52
CA GLY A 242 9.29 8.84 -23.19
C GLY A 242 10.64 8.80 -22.49
N SER A 243 11.68 8.63 -23.28
CA SER A 243 13.07 8.51 -22.82
C SER A 243 13.87 9.82 -22.90
N SER A 244 13.32 10.87 -23.52
CA SER A 244 14.04 12.15 -23.72
C SER A 244 14.02 13.07 -22.50
N ASN A 245 15.18 13.34 -21.93
CA ASN A 245 15.38 14.40 -20.93
C ASN A 245 15.56 15.78 -21.59
N LEU A 246 15.56 16.85 -20.80
CA LEU A 246 15.78 18.21 -21.29
C LEU A 246 17.25 18.46 -21.60
N SER A 247 17.74 17.88 -22.70
CA SER A 247 19.12 17.98 -23.19
C SER A 247 19.12 18.05 -24.72
N ASN A 248 20.17 18.65 -25.30
CA ASN A 248 20.24 18.79 -26.75
C ASN A 248 20.22 17.44 -27.50
N PRO A 249 21.02 16.41 -27.13
CA PRO A 249 21.00 15.13 -27.83
C PRO A 249 19.62 14.47 -27.76
N ALA A 250 18.99 14.45 -26.60
CA ALA A 250 17.71 13.76 -26.38
C ALA A 250 16.53 14.42 -27.13
N LEU A 251 16.59 15.71 -27.44
CA LEU A 251 15.51 16.45 -28.09
C LEU A 251 15.70 16.64 -29.61
N THR A 252 16.89 16.34 -30.15
CA THR A 252 17.20 16.66 -31.56
C THR A 252 17.70 15.47 -32.38
N SER A 253 18.72 14.74 -31.91
CA SER A 253 19.44 13.75 -32.73
C SER A 253 19.56 12.37 -32.08
N GLY A 254 19.05 12.20 -30.86
CA GLY A 254 19.04 10.93 -30.15
C GLY A 254 17.98 9.99 -30.71
N LEU A 255 18.30 8.69 -30.74
CA LEU A 255 17.33 7.63 -30.99
C LEU A 255 16.51 7.43 -29.71
N GLU A 256 15.46 8.22 -29.57
CA GLU A 256 14.60 8.27 -28.38
C GLU A 256 13.17 7.95 -28.78
N TRP A 257 12.42 7.28 -27.90
CA TRP A 257 11.01 6.99 -28.14
C TRP A 257 10.18 7.90 -27.24
N ASN A 258 9.42 8.80 -27.84
CA ASN A 258 8.48 9.66 -27.14
C ASN A 258 7.09 9.52 -27.74
N LEU A 259 6.14 9.14 -26.90
CA LEU A 259 4.73 9.09 -27.27
C LEU A 259 4.09 10.43 -26.90
N LYS A 260 3.62 11.17 -27.90
CA LYS A 260 2.65 12.24 -27.70
C LYS A 260 1.28 11.61 -27.50
N VAL A 261 0.71 11.85 -26.34
CA VAL A 261 -0.65 11.48 -25.95
C VAL A 261 -1.51 12.74 -25.97
N THR A 262 -2.74 12.63 -26.45
CA THR A 262 -3.68 13.76 -26.52
C THR A 262 -4.95 13.47 -25.73
N GLU A 263 -5.56 14.52 -25.15
CA GLU A 263 -6.78 14.40 -24.35
C GLU A 263 -7.97 13.86 -25.15
N LYS A 264 -8.04 14.12 -26.46
CA LYS A 264 -9.14 13.63 -27.32
C LYS A 264 -9.01 12.15 -27.69
N ASP A 265 -7.79 11.64 -27.80
CA ASP A 265 -7.54 10.25 -28.20
C ASP A 265 -7.45 9.32 -26.98
N ALA A 266 -6.85 9.80 -25.89
CA ALA A 266 -6.57 9.00 -24.70
C ALA A 266 -6.84 9.80 -23.41
N TYR A 267 -8.10 10.22 -23.24
CA TYR A 267 -8.57 10.98 -22.08
C TYR A 267 -8.14 10.36 -20.74
N ASP A 268 -8.41 9.07 -20.52
CA ASP A 268 -8.06 8.36 -19.28
C ASP A 268 -6.56 8.42 -18.98
N VAL A 269 -5.71 8.36 -20.02
CA VAL A 269 -4.25 8.38 -19.88
C VAL A 269 -3.78 9.77 -19.48
N ILE A 270 -4.32 10.84 -20.08
CA ILE A 270 -4.00 12.22 -19.69
C ILE A 270 -4.43 12.47 -18.24
N LYS A 271 -5.61 12.02 -17.82
CA LYS A 271 -6.05 12.16 -16.42
C LYS A 271 -5.16 11.40 -15.45
N LYS A 272 -4.68 10.20 -15.82
CA LYS A 272 -3.66 9.48 -15.03
C LYS A 272 -2.35 10.26 -14.92
N ILE A 273 -1.84 10.80 -16.02
CA ILE A 273 -0.61 11.60 -16.04
C ILE A 273 -0.75 12.81 -15.12
N ASP A 274 -1.89 13.50 -15.19
CA ASP A 274 -2.20 14.65 -14.35
C ASP A 274 -2.27 14.30 -12.86
N ALA A 275 -2.99 13.25 -12.50
CA ALA A 275 -3.07 12.77 -11.11
C ALA A 275 -1.69 12.39 -10.55
N THR A 276 -0.89 11.71 -11.38
CA THR A 276 0.48 11.31 -11.02
C THR A 276 1.38 12.53 -10.82
N PHE A 277 1.29 13.52 -11.71
CA PHE A 277 2.05 14.77 -11.58
C PHE A 277 1.68 15.52 -10.30
N GLU A 278 0.38 15.68 -10.00
CA GLU A 278 -0.07 16.38 -8.78
C GLU A 278 0.35 15.63 -7.51
N SER A 279 0.39 14.30 -7.52
CA SER A 279 0.90 13.53 -6.38
C SER A 279 2.38 13.81 -6.13
N TYR A 280 3.24 13.74 -7.16
CA TYR A 280 4.65 14.12 -7.03
C TYR A 280 4.84 15.59 -6.67
N TRP A 281 4.03 16.48 -7.24
CA TRP A 281 4.08 17.91 -6.94
C TRP A 281 3.83 18.19 -5.47
N ASN A 282 2.99 17.39 -4.81
CA ASN A 282 2.61 17.58 -3.41
C ASN A 282 3.36 16.66 -2.43
N ASP A 283 4.29 15.83 -2.92
CA ASP A 283 5.13 14.99 -2.08
C ASP A 283 6.21 15.82 -1.37
N ARG A 284 6.44 15.51 -0.08
CA ARG A 284 7.39 16.20 0.80
C ARG A 284 8.85 15.97 0.39
N GLU A 285 9.14 14.93 -0.40
CA GLU A 285 10.46 14.69 -0.99
C GLU A 285 10.89 15.85 -1.89
N PHE A 286 9.94 16.44 -2.63
CA PHE A 286 10.20 17.53 -3.56
C PHE A 286 10.00 18.89 -2.88
N ARG A 287 11.12 19.56 -2.59
CA ARG A 287 11.11 20.86 -1.93
C ARG A 287 11.06 21.99 -2.95
N ALA A 288 10.30 23.03 -2.65
CA ALA A 288 10.30 24.24 -3.45
C ALA A 288 11.73 24.83 -3.52
N PHE A 289 12.09 25.34 -4.69
CA PHE A 289 13.34 26.03 -4.94
C PHE A 289 13.04 27.45 -5.40
N THR A 290 13.57 28.43 -4.67
CA THR A 290 13.44 29.85 -5.01
C THR A 290 14.84 30.45 -5.18
N PRO A 291 15.19 31.00 -6.36
CA PRO A 291 16.54 31.56 -6.59
C PRO A 291 16.94 32.66 -5.62
N GLU A 292 15.98 33.42 -5.09
CA GLU A 292 16.22 34.52 -4.15
C GLU A 292 16.50 34.04 -2.71
N CYS A 293 16.31 32.74 -2.43
CA CYS A 293 16.54 32.14 -1.12
C CYS A 293 17.96 31.57 -1.01
N GLU A 294 18.84 32.22 -0.23
CA GLU A 294 20.23 31.78 -0.03
C GLU A 294 20.33 30.33 0.47
N ALA A 295 19.38 29.90 1.32
CA ALA A 295 19.35 28.54 1.85
C ALA A 295 19.05 27.48 0.77
N ASP A 296 18.19 27.79 -0.20
CA ASP A 296 17.88 26.88 -1.31
C ASP A 296 19.00 26.84 -2.34
N GLU A 297 19.62 27.99 -2.62
CA GLU A 297 20.78 28.09 -3.51
C GLU A 297 21.97 27.28 -2.98
N THR A 298 22.27 27.42 -1.68
CA THR A 298 23.34 26.68 -1.01
C THR A 298 23.07 25.18 -1.06
N ARG A 299 21.83 24.76 -0.74
CA ARG A 299 21.42 23.35 -0.78
C ARG A 299 21.60 22.73 -2.18
N LEU A 300 21.20 23.44 -3.23
CA LEU A 300 21.34 22.96 -4.60
C LEU A 300 22.81 22.84 -5.02
N ARG A 301 23.66 23.80 -4.65
CA ARG A 301 25.11 23.74 -4.93
C ARG A 301 25.78 22.58 -4.21
N GLU A 302 25.44 22.35 -2.95
CA GLU A 302 25.97 21.22 -2.17
C GLU A 302 25.55 19.88 -2.76
N ALA A 303 24.28 19.74 -3.15
CA ALA A 303 23.75 18.50 -3.71
C ALA A 303 24.33 18.15 -5.09
N LEU A 304 24.72 19.14 -5.90
CA LEU A 304 25.30 18.96 -7.24
C LEU A 304 26.84 18.95 -7.26
N GLY A 305 27.49 19.16 -6.12
CA GLY A 305 28.94 19.36 -6.01
C GLY A 305 29.67 18.23 -5.27
N LYS A 306 29.75 17.00 -5.80
CA LYS A 306 30.68 15.98 -5.28
C LYS A 306 31.77 15.61 -6.31
N LYS A 307 32.85 16.41 -6.30
CA LYS A 307 34.21 15.86 -6.38
C LYS A 307 35.08 16.42 -5.25
N LYS A 308 35.61 15.49 -4.44
CA LYS A 308 36.54 15.63 -3.30
C LYS A 308 36.00 16.34 -2.06
N ARG A 309 35.44 15.56 -1.13
CA ARG A 309 35.78 15.72 0.29
C ARG A 309 36.10 14.34 0.87
N GLU A 310 37.41 14.13 1.07
CA GLU A 310 37.90 13.25 2.13
C GLU A 310 37.38 13.74 3.49
N ALA A 311 37.46 12.83 4.45
CA ALA A 311 36.98 12.92 5.82
C ALA A 311 37.21 14.28 6.53
N GLU A 312 36.41 14.51 7.57
CA GLU A 312 36.50 15.60 8.57
C GLU A 312 35.68 16.86 8.29
N ALA A 313 34.36 16.73 8.45
CA ALA A 313 33.53 17.66 9.23
C ALA A 313 32.08 17.13 9.31
N LEU A 314 31.62 16.72 10.49
CA LEU A 314 30.22 16.42 10.76
C LEU A 314 29.44 17.74 10.85
N HIS A 315 29.09 18.32 9.70
CA HIS A 315 28.15 19.44 9.63
C HIS A 315 26.70 18.93 9.68
N PHE A 316 25.95 19.35 10.69
CA PHE A 316 24.52 19.07 10.87
C PHE A 316 23.66 19.87 9.88
N HIS A 317 23.48 19.39 8.64
CA HIS A 317 22.55 20.01 7.68
C HIS A 317 21.42 19.09 7.16
N PHE A 318 21.19 17.94 7.81
CA PHE A 318 20.01 17.10 7.52
C PHE A 318 19.11 16.96 8.74
N GLU A 319 17.90 17.54 8.67
CA GLU A 319 16.81 17.14 9.56
C GLU A 319 16.27 15.79 9.11
N LEU A 320 16.59 14.74 9.87
CA LEU A 320 15.89 13.46 9.73
C LEU A 320 14.46 13.63 10.25
N ASN A 321 13.49 13.52 9.33
CA ASN A 321 12.08 13.38 9.65
C ASN A 321 11.68 11.90 9.57
N PRO A 322 10.79 11.42 10.44
CA PRO A 322 10.29 10.05 10.35
C PRO A 322 9.55 9.86 9.03
N TYR A 323 9.80 8.74 8.34
CA TYR A 323 9.03 8.33 7.17
C TYR A 323 7.56 8.07 7.55
N ASP A 324 6.64 8.08 6.58
CA ASP A 324 5.21 7.91 6.87
C ASP A 324 4.86 6.60 7.59
N TYR A 325 5.55 5.49 7.29
CA TYR A 325 5.35 4.24 8.05
C TYR A 325 5.85 4.35 9.49
N GLN A 326 6.93 5.09 9.72
CA GLN A 326 7.45 5.31 11.06
C GLN A 326 6.47 6.20 11.84
N ARG A 327 5.85 7.18 11.17
CA ARG A 327 4.75 7.97 11.75
C ARG A 327 3.56 7.08 12.12
N GLU A 328 3.12 6.19 11.23
CA GLU A 328 2.03 5.23 11.52
C GLU A 328 2.35 4.39 12.77
N VAL A 329 3.58 3.87 12.86
CA VAL A 329 4.01 3.10 14.04
C VAL A 329 4.04 3.97 15.31
N LEU A 330 4.55 5.19 15.23
CA LEU A 330 4.59 6.12 16.36
C LEU A 330 3.18 6.51 16.83
N GLU A 331 2.23 6.67 15.91
CA GLU A 331 0.81 6.92 16.22
C GLU A 331 0.16 5.73 16.91
N LYS A 332 0.44 4.50 16.45
CA LYS A 332 -0.03 3.28 17.11
C LYS A 332 0.54 3.13 18.52
N LEU A 333 1.83 3.39 18.71
CA LEU A 333 2.48 3.41 20.03
C LEU A 333 1.84 4.47 20.95
N GLU A 334 1.55 5.66 20.42
CA GLU A 334 0.88 6.72 21.16
C GLU A 334 -0.57 6.36 21.51
N ALA A 335 -1.30 5.70 20.62
CA ALA A 335 -2.65 5.20 20.88
C ALA A 335 -2.67 4.16 22.02
N GLN A 336 -1.70 3.23 22.05
CA GLN A 336 -1.58 2.28 23.17
C GLN A 336 -1.44 2.97 24.53
N ARG A 337 -0.67 4.06 24.59
CA ARG A 337 -0.40 4.80 25.82
C ARG A 337 -1.55 5.71 26.24
N THR A 338 -2.10 6.45 25.29
CA THR A 338 -3.12 7.47 25.56
C THR A 338 -4.52 6.89 25.73
N LEU A 339 -4.85 5.82 24.99
CA LEU A 339 -6.21 5.25 24.98
C LEU A 339 -6.35 4.08 25.96
N PHE A 340 -5.33 3.24 26.07
CA PHE A 340 -5.38 2.01 26.86
C PHE A 340 -4.54 2.08 28.14
N GLY A 341 -3.77 3.15 28.34
CA GLY A 341 -2.83 3.26 29.46
C GLY A 341 -1.72 2.20 29.41
N ARG A 342 -1.44 1.63 28.23
CA ARG A 342 -0.44 0.58 28.05
C ARG A 342 0.91 1.19 27.72
N TYR A 343 1.80 1.21 28.70
CA TYR A 343 3.16 1.75 28.57
C TYR A 343 4.23 0.69 28.31
N ARG A 344 3.82 -0.58 28.28
CA ARG A 344 4.65 -1.71 27.82
C ARG A 344 4.22 -2.03 26.40
N ASN A 345 5.04 -1.70 25.41
CA ASN A 345 4.67 -1.84 24.00
C ASN A 345 5.68 -2.74 23.26
N LEU A 346 5.17 -3.68 22.47
CA LEU A 346 5.97 -4.49 21.56
C LEU A 346 5.83 -3.97 20.13
N LEU A 347 6.95 -3.59 19.52
CA LEU A 347 7.05 -3.27 18.10
C LEU A 347 7.61 -4.48 17.34
N VAL A 348 6.80 -5.02 16.43
CA VAL A 348 7.19 -6.08 15.51
C VAL A 348 7.56 -5.46 14.16
N ALA A 349 8.81 -5.58 13.73
CA ALA A 349 9.23 -5.07 12.44
C ALA A 349 10.36 -5.90 11.84
N ALA A 350 10.27 -6.13 10.52
CA ALA A 350 11.31 -6.86 9.80
C ALA A 350 12.70 -6.23 10.00
N THR A 351 13.73 -7.07 9.94
CA THR A 351 15.12 -6.62 10.07
C THR A 351 15.47 -5.68 8.92
N GLY A 352 16.14 -4.56 9.21
CA GLY A 352 16.50 -3.54 8.21
C GLY A 352 15.49 -2.39 8.05
N VAL A 353 14.31 -2.46 8.67
CA VAL A 353 13.24 -1.43 8.54
C VAL A 353 13.41 -0.26 9.52
N GLY A 354 14.57 -0.15 10.19
CA GLY A 354 14.87 0.96 11.08
C GLY A 354 14.18 0.91 12.45
N LYS A 355 14.05 -0.28 13.07
CA LYS A 355 13.55 -0.46 14.46
C LYS A 355 14.18 0.53 15.44
N THR A 356 15.50 0.69 15.35
CA THR A 356 16.30 1.63 16.14
C THR A 356 15.97 3.10 15.87
N VAL A 357 15.64 3.45 14.62
CA VAL A 357 15.23 4.82 14.25
C VAL A 357 13.86 5.15 14.86
N ILE A 358 12.93 4.19 14.83
CA ILE A 358 11.61 4.36 15.44
C ILE A 358 11.73 4.54 16.96
N SER A 359 12.52 3.69 17.64
CA SER A 359 12.72 3.83 19.09
C SER A 359 13.39 5.15 19.47
N ALA A 360 14.30 5.66 18.66
CA ALA A 360 14.91 6.97 18.86
C ALA A 360 13.92 8.14 18.69
N PHE A 361 13.06 8.11 17.66
CA PHE A 361 12.01 9.12 17.50
C PHE A 361 10.95 9.05 18.62
N ASP A 362 10.59 7.85 19.06
CA ASP A 362 9.67 7.65 20.17
C ASP A 362 10.25 8.19 21.48
N PHE A 363 11.51 7.86 21.76
CA PHE A 363 12.23 8.43 22.91
C PHE A 363 12.35 9.94 22.82
N LYS A 364 12.61 10.52 21.63
CA LYS A 364 12.64 11.98 21.43
C LYS A 364 11.31 12.64 21.82
N ARG A 365 10.17 12.05 21.43
CA ARG A 365 8.84 12.54 21.85
C ARG A 365 8.64 12.45 23.36
N PHE A 366 9.08 11.35 23.96
CA PHE A 366 9.01 11.14 25.41
C PHE A 366 9.89 12.13 26.18
N PHE A 367 11.15 12.29 25.79
CA PHE A 367 12.12 13.20 26.40
C PHE A 367 11.69 14.67 26.27
N HIS A 368 11.00 15.04 25.18
CA HIS A 368 10.44 16.38 25.04
C HIS A 368 9.31 16.67 26.05
N ARG A 369 8.51 15.65 26.40
CA ARG A 369 7.47 15.75 27.44
C ARG A 369 8.05 15.65 28.86
N ASN A 370 9.15 14.91 29.02
CA ASN A 370 9.82 14.64 30.29
C ASN A 370 11.32 15.00 30.20
N PRO A 371 11.69 16.29 30.34
CA PRO A 371 13.09 16.71 30.30
C PRO A 371 13.90 16.03 31.42
N GLY A 372 15.00 15.36 31.05
CA GLY A 372 15.87 14.64 31.99
C GLY A 372 15.55 13.15 32.17
N ALA A 373 14.60 12.60 31.40
CA ALA A 373 14.27 11.18 31.43
C ALA A 373 15.49 10.28 31.11
N ARG A 374 15.71 9.25 31.93
CA ARG A 374 16.83 8.30 31.79
C ARG A 374 16.48 7.14 30.86
N LEU A 375 17.45 6.73 30.04
CA LEU A 375 17.30 5.70 29.02
C LEU A 375 18.20 4.49 29.31
N LEU A 376 17.63 3.29 29.24
CA LEU A 376 18.38 2.03 29.15
C LEU A 376 18.08 1.34 27.82
N PHE A 377 19.10 1.16 26.98
CA PHE A 377 19.01 0.41 25.75
C PHE A 377 19.77 -0.91 25.90
N VAL A 378 19.07 -2.03 25.70
CA VAL A 378 19.61 -3.38 25.88
C VAL A 378 19.60 -4.12 24.55
N ALA A 379 20.74 -4.69 24.17
CA ALA A 379 20.84 -5.60 23.04
C ALA A 379 21.80 -6.75 23.35
N HIS A 380 21.81 -7.80 22.53
CA HIS A 380 22.64 -8.98 22.77
C HIS A 380 24.07 -8.87 22.19
N ARG A 381 24.37 -7.88 21.34
CA ARG A 381 25.67 -7.70 20.66
C ARG A 381 26.22 -6.28 20.74
N GLU A 382 27.55 -6.18 20.80
CA GLU A 382 28.28 -4.91 20.83
C GLU A 382 28.05 -4.03 19.59
N GLU A 383 28.06 -4.62 18.40
CA GLU A 383 27.92 -3.90 17.13
C GLU A 383 26.56 -3.20 17.03
N ILE A 384 25.49 -3.88 17.46
CA ILE A 384 24.13 -3.34 17.49
C ILE A 384 24.06 -2.16 18.47
N LEU A 385 24.69 -2.28 19.64
CA LEU A 385 24.71 -1.20 20.64
C LEU A 385 25.42 0.05 20.10
N LYS A 386 26.56 -0.11 19.41
CA LYS A 386 27.29 1.01 18.78
C LYS A 386 26.42 1.74 17.75
N GLN A 387 25.86 0.98 16.80
CA GLN A 387 24.97 1.53 15.77
C GLN A 387 23.73 2.22 16.38
N SER A 388 23.19 1.66 17.45
CA SER A 388 21.99 2.19 18.11
C SER A 388 22.28 3.51 18.82
N ARG A 389 23.39 3.59 19.55
CA ARG A 389 23.83 4.84 20.18
C ARG A 389 24.03 5.95 19.13
N ASP A 390 24.72 5.64 18.04
CA ASP A 390 25.00 6.64 16.99
C ASP A 390 23.72 7.13 16.30
N THR A 391 22.73 6.25 16.13
CA THR A 391 21.39 6.61 15.64
C THR A 391 20.66 7.58 16.58
N PHE A 392 20.68 7.31 17.89
CA PHE A 392 20.07 8.19 18.89
C PHE A 392 20.73 9.58 18.91
N ARG A 393 22.07 9.63 18.86
CA ARG A 393 22.84 10.89 18.78
C ARG A 393 22.41 11.75 17.60
N PHE A 394 22.22 11.13 16.43
CA PHE A 394 21.80 11.85 15.24
C PHE A 394 20.38 12.43 15.36
N ILE A 395 19.41 11.63 15.83
CA ILE A 395 17.99 12.03 15.89
C ILE A 395 17.73 13.07 16.99
N LEU A 396 18.43 12.96 18.11
CA LEU A 396 18.39 13.93 19.20
C LEU A 396 19.23 15.19 18.92
N LYS A 397 20.09 15.16 17.89
CA LYS A 397 21.05 16.22 17.54
C LYS A 397 22.04 16.50 18.69
N ASP A 398 22.49 15.46 19.38
CA ASP A 398 23.47 15.54 20.48
C ASP A 398 24.53 14.43 20.34
N LEU A 399 25.78 14.82 20.05
CA LEU A 399 26.91 13.88 19.89
C LEU A 399 27.38 13.27 21.22
N ASN A 400 27.06 13.90 22.35
CA ASN A 400 27.44 13.43 23.68
C ASN A 400 26.41 12.47 24.27
N PHE A 401 25.26 12.29 23.62
CA PHE A 401 24.19 11.44 24.10
C PHE A 401 24.57 9.96 24.12
N GLY A 402 24.34 9.27 25.24
CA GLY A 402 24.45 7.82 25.35
C GLY A 402 25.87 7.30 25.57
N GLU A 403 26.01 6.39 26.52
CA GLU A 403 27.26 5.70 26.85
C GLU A 403 27.18 4.19 26.56
N LEU A 404 28.30 3.60 26.15
CA LEU A 404 28.41 2.17 25.83
C LEU A 404 29.04 1.39 26.98
N HIS A 405 28.40 0.28 27.34
CA HIS A 405 28.92 -0.65 28.34
C HIS A 405 28.88 -2.09 27.80
N VAL A 406 29.92 -2.47 27.05
CA VAL A 406 30.05 -3.77 26.41
C VAL A 406 31.50 -4.01 25.97
N GLY A 407 31.98 -5.25 26.09
CA GLY A 407 33.35 -5.61 25.73
C GLY A 407 34.37 -4.83 26.57
N SER A 408 35.28 -4.11 25.91
CA SER A 408 36.29 -3.24 26.54
C SER A 408 35.77 -1.85 26.92
N ASN A 409 34.55 -1.47 26.49
CA ASN A 409 33.98 -0.15 26.78
C ASN A 409 33.33 -0.13 28.16
N GLN A 410 33.71 0.85 28.98
CA GLN A 410 33.13 1.08 30.31
C GLN A 410 32.46 2.46 30.38
N ALA A 411 31.16 2.45 30.63
CA ALA A 411 30.39 3.67 30.87
C ALA A 411 30.79 4.38 32.19
N GLN A 412 30.98 5.69 32.12
CA GLN A 412 31.23 6.64 33.21
C GLN A 412 29.93 7.21 33.79
N ALA A 413 28.94 7.52 32.94
CA ALA A 413 27.59 7.94 33.34
C ALA A 413 26.55 6.83 33.10
N ARG A 414 25.44 6.89 33.86
CA ARG A 414 24.38 5.87 33.84
C ARG A 414 23.03 6.38 33.35
N ASP A 415 22.89 7.67 33.07
CA ASP A 415 21.60 8.29 32.71
C ASP A 415 21.09 7.82 31.34
N HIS A 416 21.98 7.61 30.38
CA HIS A 416 21.64 7.10 29.04
C HIS A 416 22.59 5.96 28.67
N LEU A 417 22.22 4.72 28.99
CA LEU A 417 23.12 3.57 28.94
C LEU A 417 22.75 2.59 27.82
N PHE A 418 23.72 2.23 26.98
CA PHE A 418 23.64 1.20 25.95
C PHE A 418 24.48 -0.01 26.41
N ILE A 419 23.82 -1.09 26.82
CA ILE A 419 24.46 -2.22 27.52
C ILE A 419 24.05 -3.57 26.95
N SER A 420 24.97 -4.55 27.02
CA SER A 420 24.63 -5.93 26.69
C SER A 420 23.94 -6.65 27.85
N ILE A 421 23.06 -7.61 27.58
CA ILE A 421 22.42 -8.39 28.66
C ILE A 421 23.44 -9.15 29.54
N GLN A 422 24.57 -9.54 28.95
CA GLN A 422 25.66 -10.22 29.66
C GLN A 422 26.37 -9.24 30.60
N SER A 423 26.70 -8.04 30.10
CA SER A 423 27.31 -6.97 30.89
C SER A 423 26.38 -6.52 32.02
N PHE A 424 25.07 -6.39 31.76
CA PHE A 424 24.07 -6.08 32.78
C PHE A 424 24.14 -7.04 33.97
N ASN A 425 24.13 -8.35 33.68
CA ASN A 425 24.19 -9.40 34.69
C ASN A 425 25.56 -9.47 35.40
N ALA A 426 26.66 -9.31 34.67
CA ALA A 426 28.01 -9.31 35.24
C ALA A 426 28.24 -8.13 36.19
N MET A 427 27.69 -6.97 35.86
CA MET A 427 27.76 -5.77 36.70
C MET A 427 26.83 -5.82 37.91
N ARG A 428 25.83 -6.71 37.89
CA ARG A 428 24.73 -6.76 38.85
C ARG A 428 24.11 -5.39 39.02
N LEU A 429 23.72 -4.79 37.89
CA LEU A 429 23.21 -3.41 37.88
C LEU A 429 21.92 -3.28 38.72
N ASP A 430 21.14 -4.36 38.79
CA ASP A 430 19.98 -4.54 39.68
C ASP A 430 20.32 -4.41 41.18
N GLU A 431 21.57 -4.61 41.59
CA GLU A 431 22.01 -4.39 42.99
C GLU A 431 22.53 -2.96 43.22
N LYS A 432 22.69 -2.15 42.15
CA LYS A 432 23.38 -0.85 42.18
C LYS A 432 22.50 0.34 41.82
N THR A 433 21.39 0.10 41.14
CA THR A 433 20.36 1.10 40.84
C THR A 433 19.12 0.85 41.68
N THR A 434 18.09 1.70 41.55
CA THR A 434 16.75 1.43 42.07
C THR A 434 15.85 0.89 40.94
N PRO A 435 14.73 0.22 41.26
CA PRO A 435 13.77 -0.28 40.26
C PRO A 435 13.21 0.79 39.33
N ASP A 436 13.09 2.03 39.80
CA ASP A 436 12.55 3.22 39.11
C ASP A 436 13.65 4.11 38.50
N PHE A 437 14.92 3.68 38.51
CA PHE A 437 16.04 4.51 38.08
C PHE A 437 15.98 4.91 36.61
N TYR A 438 15.47 4.03 35.73
CA TYR A 438 15.32 4.28 34.29
C TYR A 438 13.87 4.55 33.94
N ASP A 439 13.59 5.70 33.31
CA ASP A 439 12.24 6.08 32.89
C ASP A 439 11.82 5.37 31.60
N TYR A 440 12.76 5.14 30.69
CA TYR A 440 12.53 4.54 29.38
C TYR A 440 13.50 3.37 29.16
N ILE A 441 12.97 2.17 28.92
CA ILE A 441 13.78 0.99 28.60
C ILE A 441 13.44 0.50 27.19
N VAL A 442 14.47 0.37 26.35
CA VAL A 442 14.40 -0.31 25.05
C VAL A 442 15.11 -1.64 25.16
N VAL A 443 14.47 -2.72 24.72
CA VAL A 443 15.09 -4.04 24.62
C VAL A 443 14.95 -4.54 23.20
N ASP A 444 16.09 -4.65 22.49
CA ASP A 444 16.17 -5.17 21.13
C ASP A 444 16.25 -6.70 21.10
N GLU A 445 15.69 -7.28 20.04
CA GLU A 445 15.44 -8.71 19.87
C GLU A 445 14.74 -9.32 21.11
N PHE A 446 13.61 -8.70 21.48
CA PHE A 446 12.83 -9.04 22.67
C PHE A 446 12.33 -10.49 22.69
N HIS A 447 12.33 -11.20 21.56
CA HIS A 447 11.99 -12.61 21.54
C HIS A 447 12.91 -13.46 22.45
N HIS A 448 14.06 -12.96 22.90
CA HIS A 448 14.92 -13.59 23.93
C HIS A 448 14.47 -13.40 25.38
N ALA A 449 13.43 -12.59 25.64
CA ALA A 449 13.03 -12.16 26.98
C ALA A 449 12.74 -13.30 27.97
N ALA A 450 12.29 -14.48 27.50
CA ALA A 450 12.02 -15.64 28.35
C ALA A 450 13.29 -16.30 28.94
N ALA A 451 14.49 -15.93 28.47
CA ALA A 451 15.74 -16.46 29.01
C ALA A 451 15.95 -15.96 30.46
N PRO A 452 16.48 -16.79 31.38
CA PRO A 452 16.72 -16.40 32.78
C PRO A 452 17.54 -15.11 32.94
N THR A 453 18.45 -14.86 32.00
CA THR A 453 19.28 -13.65 31.95
C THR A 453 18.50 -12.37 31.68
N TYR A 454 17.45 -12.42 30.85
CA TYR A 454 16.53 -11.30 30.60
C TYR A 454 15.49 -11.16 31.70
N GLN A 455 15.03 -12.28 32.29
CA GLN A 455 14.09 -12.25 33.42
C GLN A 455 14.59 -11.39 34.57
N ARG A 456 15.88 -11.46 34.88
CA ARG A 456 16.49 -10.66 35.95
C ARG A 456 16.33 -9.15 35.72
N LEU A 457 16.46 -8.69 34.47
CA LEU A 457 16.26 -7.29 34.10
C LEU A 457 14.77 -6.91 34.15
N LEU A 458 13.93 -7.72 33.51
CA LEU A 458 12.50 -7.44 33.32
C LEU A 458 11.66 -7.54 34.59
N SER A 459 12.09 -8.37 35.55
CA SER A 459 11.43 -8.49 36.87
C SER A 459 11.85 -7.40 37.85
N TYR A 460 13.05 -6.83 37.67
CA TYR A 460 13.61 -5.83 38.57
C TYR A 460 13.16 -4.40 38.25
N TYR A 461 13.35 -3.94 37.01
CA TYR A 461 13.03 -2.55 36.65
C TYR A 461 11.54 -2.34 36.40
N GLN A 462 11.05 -1.18 36.82
CA GLN A 462 9.67 -0.71 36.61
C GLN A 462 9.70 0.66 35.91
N PRO A 463 10.09 0.71 34.63
CA PRO A 463 10.18 1.98 33.92
C PRO A 463 8.80 2.56 33.64
N GLN A 464 8.74 3.89 33.44
CA GLN A 464 7.53 4.54 32.94
C GLN A 464 7.13 4.02 31.56
N LEU A 465 8.10 3.61 30.74
CA LEU A 465 7.87 3.06 29.41
C LEU A 465 8.87 1.93 29.09
N LEU A 466 8.34 0.77 28.68
CA LEU A 466 9.11 -0.37 28.18
C LEU A 466 8.77 -0.61 26.71
N LEU A 467 9.76 -0.46 25.83
CA LEU A 467 9.63 -0.75 24.40
C LEU A 467 10.43 -2.01 24.04
N GLY A 468 9.71 -3.07 23.68
CA GLY A 468 10.30 -4.26 23.07
C GLY A 468 10.39 -4.11 21.55
N LEU A 469 11.54 -4.43 20.98
CA LEU A 469 11.73 -4.48 19.53
C LEU A 469 11.96 -5.93 19.12
N THR A 470 11.19 -6.45 18.17
CA THR A 470 11.41 -7.81 17.64
C THR A 470 11.05 -7.89 16.17
N ALA A 471 11.61 -8.86 15.45
CA ALA A 471 11.13 -9.19 14.10
C ALA A 471 9.87 -10.07 14.14
N THR A 472 9.68 -10.84 15.22
CA THR A 472 8.56 -11.73 15.38
C THR A 472 8.16 -11.88 16.86
N PRO A 473 6.85 -11.95 17.15
CA PRO A 473 6.35 -12.14 18.51
C PRO A 473 6.29 -13.62 18.91
N GLU A 474 6.13 -14.54 17.95
CA GLU A 474 5.87 -15.97 18.20
C GLU A 474 7.17 -16.78 18.41
N ARG A 475 7.15 -17.68 19.42
CA ARG A 475 8.25 -18.61 19.72
C ARG A 475 7.83 -20.07 19.55
N MET A 476 8.80 -20.91 19.15
CA MET A 476 8.64 -22.37 18.96
C MET A 476 8.44 -23.16 20.26
N ASP A 477 8.77 -22.59 21.42
CA ASP A 477 8.66 -23.26 22.72
C ASP A 477 7.30 -23.04 23.40
N GLY A 478 6.35 -22.38 22.72
CA GLY A 478 5.00 -22.12 23.22
C GLY A 478 4.96 -21.10 24.38
N LYS A 479 6.07 -20.43 24.69
CA LYS A 479 6.11 -19.37 25.70
C LYS A 479 5.87 -18.03 25.01
N ASP A 480 4.80 -17.36 25.43
CA ASP A 480 4.36 -16.13 24.81
C ASP A 480 5.14 -14.92 25.34
N VAL A 481 5.89 -14.28 24.44
CA VAL A 481 6.60 -13.03 24.71
C VAL A 481 5.63 -11.87 24.92
N LEU A 482 4.41 -12.00 24.37
CA LEU A 482 3.36 -11.00 24.50
C LEU A 482 2.86 -10.85 25.94
N ALA A 483 3.11 -11.82 26.83
CA ALA A 483 2.78 -11.71 28.25
C ALA A 483 3.44 -10.50 28.94
N TYR A 484 4.60 -10.03 28.43
CA TYR A 484 5.27 -8.82 28.94
C TYR A 484 4.61 -7.51 28.49
N PHE A 485 3.70 -7.58 27.52
CA PHE A 485 3.09 -6.46 26.81
C PHE A 485 1.56 -6.59 26.76
N ASP A 486 0.95 -7.12 27.83
CA ASP A 486 -0.49 -7.27 27.96
C ASP A 486 -1.13 -8.04 26.78
N HIS A 487 -0.44 -9.09 26.32
CA HIS A 487 -0.78 -9.93 25.17
C HIS A 487 -1.03 -9.16 23.86
N THR A 488 -0.45 -7.95 23.73
CA THR A 488 -0.74 -7.05 22.60
C THR A 488 0.54 -6.66 21.84
N ILE A 489 0.48 -6.80 20.51
CA ILE A 489 1.46 -6.18 19.61
C ILE A 489 1.03 -4.73 19.38
N ALA A 490 1.84 -3.77 19.80
CA ALA A 490 1.50 -2.36 19.70
C ALA A 490 1.56 -1.84 18.26
N ALA A 491 2.50 -2.32 17.46
CA ALA A 491 2.60 -2.00 16.05
C ALA A 491 3.37 -3.09 15.28
N GLU A 492 3.00 -3.29 14.02
CA GLU A 492 3.64 -4.26 13.11
C GLU A 492 4.02 -3.58 11.78
N ILE A 493 5.24 -3.81 11.28
CA ILE A 493 5.64 -3.45 9.91
C ILE A 493 5.89 -4.71 9.09
N ARG A 494 5.10 -4.92 8.04
CA ARG A 494 5.18 -6.09 7.17
C ARG A 494 6.33 -5.99 6.19
N LEU A 495 6.79 -7.15 5.72
CA LEU A 495 7.87 -7.29 4.74
C LEU A 495 7.58 -6.56 3.44
N THR A 496 6.37 -6.73 2.90
CA THR A 496 5.92 -6.14 1.63
C THR A 496 5.96 -4.62 1.68
N ASP A 497 5.48 -4.05 2.78
CA ASP A 497 5.45 -2.60 2.98
C ASP A 497 6.87 -2.02 2.99
N ALA A 498 7.84 -2.76 3.53
CA ALA A 498 9.23 -2.35 3.56
C ALA A 498 9.92 -2.41 2.17
N ILE A 499 9.58 -3.41 1.35
CA ILE A 499 10.13 -3.55 -0.02
C ILE A 499 9.56 -2.49 -0.95
N ASP A 500 8.24 -2.27 -0.96
CA ASP A 500 7.61 -1.24 -1.80
C ASP A 500 8.14 0.17 -1.47
N ARG A 501 8.52 0.36 -0.20
CA ARG A 501 9.12 1.61 0.28
C ARG A 501 10.65 1.66 0.07
N LYS A 502 11.25 0.70 -0.65
CA LYS A 502 12.71 0.58 -0.91
C LYS A 502 13.56 0.69 0.36
N LEU A 503 13.06 0.20 1.49
CA LEU A 503 13.86 0.02 2.71
C LEU A 503 14.61 -1.31 2.67
N LEU A 504 14.08 -2.24 1.88
CA LEU A 504 14.61 -3.55 1.59
C LEU A 504 14.74 -3.74 0.07
N ALA A 505 15.68 -4.56 -0.34
CA ALA A 505 15.82 -5.04 -1.71
C ALA A 505 14.61 -5.93 -2.07
N PRO A 506 14.14 -5.88 -3.33
CA PRO A 506 13.13 -6.81 -3.81
C PRO A 506 13.69 -8.24 -3.85
N PHE A 507 12.80 -9.24 -3.92
CA PHE A 507 13.19 -10.66 -3.96
C PHE A 507 12.59 -11.42 -5.12
N HIS A 508 13.34 -12.37 -5.67
CA HIS A 508 12.88 -13.39 -6.60
C HIS A 508 12.84 -14.73 -5.88
N TYR A 509 11.64 -15.19 -5.55
CA TYR A 509 11.39 -16.44 -4.82
C TYR A 509 11.07 -17.56 -5.79
N PHE A 510 11.90 -18.61 -5.77
CA PHE A 510 11.71 -19.81 -6.56
C PHE A 510 11.40 -20.99 -5.63
N GLY A 511 10.15 -21.43 -5.62
CA GLY A 511 9.74 -22.67 -4.97
C GLY A 511 10.03 -23.85 -5.90
N ILE A 512 11.12 -24.56 -5.60
CA ILE A 512 11.64 -25.68 -6.37
C ILE A 512 11.06 -26.96 -5.80
N THR A 513 10.69 -27.90 -6.67
CA THR A 513 10.19 -29.20 -6.24
C THR A 513 11.30 -29.96 -5.51
N ASP A 514 11.09 -30.37 -4.27
CA ASP A 514 12.00 -31.29 -3.57
C ASP A 514 11.53 -32.74 -3.76
N SER A 515 12.48 -33.65 -3.91
CA SER A 515 12.23 -35.08 -4.08
C SER A 515 11.98 -35.80 -2.75
N VAL A 516 12.27 -35.14 -1.63
CA VAL A 516 12.10 -35.70 -0.29
C VAL A 516 10.65 -35.53 0.17
N ASP A 517 10.05 -36.63 0.62
CA ASP A 517 8.71 -36.66 1.20
C ASP A 517 8.78 -36.62 2.73
N LEU A 518 8.17 -35.59 3.33
CA LEU A 518 8.12 -35.36 4.78
C LEU A 518 6.73 -35.68 5.37
N SER A 519 5.76 -36.12 4.56
CA SER A 519 4.38 -36.34 5.00
C SER A 519 4.25 -37.40 6.11
N HIS A 520 5.21 -38.33 6.18
CA HIS A 520 5.27 -39.42 7.14
C HIS A 520 6.29 -39.21 8.28
N VAL A 521 7.04 -38.11 8.26
CA VAL A 521 8.01 -37.79 9.31
C VAL A 521 7.27 -37.45 10.58
N LYS A 522 7.75 -37.96 11.72
CA LYS A 522 7.11 -37.75 13.01
C LYS A 522 7.02 -36.26 13.37
N TRP A 523 5.82 -35.81 13.71
CA TRP A 523 5.55 -34.45 14.19
C TRP A 523 5.44 -34.40 15.71
N THR A 524 6.16 -33.47 16.33
CA THR A 524 6.17 -33.21 17.78
C THR A 524 5.65 -31.80 18.07
N ARG A 525 5.46 -31.46 19.36
CA ARG A 525 5.13 -30.08 19.76
C ARG A 525 6.13 -29.02 19.28
N LYS A 526 7.36 -29.40 18.95
CA LYS A 526 8.42 -28.50 18.45
C LYS A 526 8.63 -28.60 16.94
N GLY A 527 7.75 -29.29 16.21
CA GLY A 527 7.87 -29.57 14.77
C GLY A 527 8.36 -30.98 14.45
N TYR A 528 8.94 -31.16 13.27
CA TYR A 528 9.49 -32.42 12.78
C TYR A 528 10.57 -32.98 13.72
N ASP A 529 10.63 -34.30 13.83
CA ASP A 529 11.71 -34.98 14.52
C ASP A 529 13.06 -34.74 13.80
N LEU A 530 13.99 -34.07 14.50
CA LEU A 530 15.31 -33.73 13.97
C LEU A 530 16.12 -34.96 13.57
N GLY A 531 15.98 -36.09 14.27
CA GLY A 531 16.73 -37.31 13.96
C GLY A 531 16.30 -37.94 12.64
N GLU A 532 14.99 -38.02 12.41
CA GLU A 532 14.42 -38.49 11.14
C GLU A 532 14.79 -37.54 9.99
N LEU A 533 14.71 -36.22 10.19
CA LEU A 533 15.12 -35.24 9.18
C LEU A 533 16.61 -35.34 8.83
N ILE A 534 17.50 -35.49 9.81
CA ILE A 534 18.94 -35.65 9.55
C ILE A 534 19.19 -36.86 8.67
N THR A 535 18.50 -37.97 8.93
CA THR A 535 18.65 -39.22 8.17
C THR A 535 18.22 -39.05 6.71
N LEU A 536 17.14 -38.32 6.45
CA LEU A 536 16.63 -38.09 5.10
C LEU A 536 17.47 -37.10 4.28
N TYR A 537 18.07 -36.11 4.96
CA TYR A 537 18.76 -34.98 4.33
C TYR A 537 20.27 -35.23 4.17
N SER A 538 20.87 -36.02 5.06
CA SER A 538 22.31 -36.29 5.05
C SER A 538 22.67 -37.29 3.95
N GLN A 539 23.77 -37.03 3.25
CA GLN A 539 24.36 -37.93 2.24
C GLN A 539 23.46 -38.26 1.03
N ASN A 540 22.43 -37.45 0.77
CA ASN A 540 21.54 -37.61 -0.37
C ASN A 540 22.12 -36.95 -1.64
N LYS A 541 22.89 -37.72 -2.41
CA LYS A 541 23.58 -37.24 -3.62
C LYS A 541 22.63 -36.75 -4.72
N ILE A 542 21.46 -37.39 -4.85
CA ILE A 542 20.45 -37.01 -5.85
C ILE A 542 19.97 -35.58 -5.56
N ARG A 543 19.62 -35.31 -4.30
CA ARG A 543 19.16 -34.00 -3.88
C ARG A 543 20.26 -32.94 -3.93
N ALA A 544 21.47 -33.24 -3.49
CA ALA A 544 22.58 -32.29 -3.58
C ALA A 544 22.87 -31.88 -5.04
N THR A 545 22.77 -32.83 -5.97
CA THR A 545 22.88 -32.55 -7.42
C THR A 545 21.72 -31.69 -7.92
N GLN A 546 20.50 -31.95 -7.44
CA GLN A 546 19.33 -31.13 -7.74
C GLN A 546 19.49 -29.68 -7.26
N VAL A 547 20.03 -29.49 -6.05
CA VAL A 547 20.30 -28.16 -5.49
C VAL A 547 21.31 -27.40 -6.36
N LEU A 548 22.40 -28.05 -6.75
CA LEU A 548 23.42 -27.48 -7.62
C LEU A 548 22.87 -27.09 -9.01
N ASN A 549 22.06 -27.97 -9.61
CA ASN A 549 21.44 -27.70 -10.91
C ASN A 549 20.43 -26.54 -10.83
N SER A 550 19.70 -26.44 -9.73
CA SER A 550 18.75 -25.36 -9.52
C SER A 550 19.46 -24.02 -9.35
N LEU A 551 20.58 -23.98 -8.61
CA LEU A 551 21.41 -22.78 -8.51
C LEU A 551 21.90 -22.31 -9.89
N LYS A 552 22.44 -23.22 -10.70
CA LYS A 552 22.89 -22.94 -12.08
C LYS A 552 21.78 -22.47 -13.02
N LYS A 553 20.53 -22.90 -12.76
CA LYS A 553 19.37 -22.57 -13.59
C LYS A 553 18.82 -21.16 -13.30
N TYR A 554 18.78 -20.77 -12.03
CA TYR A 554 18.06 -19.56 -11.59
C TYR A 554 18.96 -18.36 -11.30
N VAL A 555 20.27 -18.56 -11.13
CA VAL A 555 21.24 -17.48 -10.96
C VAL A 555 21.85 -17.11 -12.30
N THR A 556 21.95 -15.80 -12.57
CA THR A 556 22.50 -15.25 -13.82
C THR A 556 24.00 -15.53 -13.99
N ASP A 557 24.78 -15.24 -12.95
CA ASP A 557 26.23 -15.45 -12.92
C ASP A 557 26.65 -16.05 -11.57
N LEU A 558 27.34 -17.19 -11.62
CA LEU A 558 27.86 -17.86 -10.42
C LEU A 558 29.01 -17.08 -9.77
N ASP A 559 29.72 -16.24 -10.53
CA ASP A 559 30.84 -15.46 -10.02
C ASP A 559 30.40 -14.26 -9.17
N GLU A 560 29.19 -13.76 -9.38
CA GLU A 560 28.60 -12.69 -8.57
C GLU A 560 27.87 -13.22 -7.32
N VAL A 561 27.74 -14.55 -7.16
CA VAL A 561 27.01 -15.15 -6.05
C VAL A 561 27.69 -14.85 -4.72
N LYS A 562 26.89 -14.27 -3.82
CA LYS A 562 27.18 -14.11 -2.40
C LYS A 562 26.03 -14.76 -1.64
N GLY A 563 26.15 -16.07 -1.41
CA GLY A 563 25.05 -16.93 -1.01
C GLY A 563 25.13 -17.46 0.43
N LEU A 564 23.97 -17.65 1.05
CA LEU A 564 23.81 -18.37 2.32
C LEU A 564 22.91 -19.59 2.13
N GLY A 565 23.33 -20.75 2.66
CA GLY A 565 22.55 -21.99 2.63
C GLY A 565 22.19 -22.49 4.03
N PHE A 566 20.90 -22.64 4.31
CA PHE A 566 20.40 -23.06 5.62
C PHE A 566 20.15 -24.57 5.65
N CYS A 567 20.98 -25.29 6.41
CA CYS A 567 20.99 -26.74 6.51
C CYS A 567 20.33 -27.24 7.82
N VAL A 568 19.91 -28.51 7.82
CA VAL A 568 19.25 -29.14 8.98
C VAL A 568 20.22 -29.50 10.12
N SER A 569 21.47 -29.84 9.81
CA SER A 569 22.48 -30.27 10.79
C SER A 569 23.89 -29.94 10.32
N VAL A 570 24.85 -29.97 11.25
CA VAL A 570 26.28 -29.71 10.97
C VAL A 570 26.82 -30.68 9.92
N GLU A 571 26.43 -31.96 10.00
CA GLU A 571 26.78 -32.96 9.00
C GLU A 571 26.26 -32.58 7.62
N HIS A 572 25.00 -32.12 7.51
CA HIS A 572 24.43 -31.68 6.24
C HIS A 572 25.14 -30.45 5.69
N ALA A 573 25.50 -29.46 6.52
CA ALA A 573 26.24 -28.27 6.07
C ALA A 573 27.65 -28.61 5.54
N LEU A 574 28.38 -29.48 6.25
CA LEU A 574 29.69 -29.97 5.82
C LEU A 574 29.58 -30.75 4.50
N TYR A 575 28.55 -31.59 4.38
CA TYR A 575 28.27 -32.35 3.17
C TYR A 575 27.99 -31.43 1.97
N MET A 576 27.14 -30.41 2.13
CA MET A 576 26.82 -29.47 1.06
C MET A 576 28.02 -28.62 0.66
N ALA A 577 28.82 -28.15 1.62
CA ALA A 577 30.06 -27.41 1.33
C ALA A 577 31.04 -28.28 0.51
N LYS A 578 31.18 -29.56 0.86
CA LYS A 578 32.01 -30.51 0.11
C LYS A 578 31.51 -30.72 -1.32
N VAL A 579 30.20 -30.99 -1.50
CA VAL A 579 29.61 -31.20 -2.83
C VAL A 579 29.78 -29.97 -3.73
N PHE A 580 29.62 -28.77 -3.18
CA PHE A 580 29.79 -27.53 -3.93
C PHE A 580 31.25 -27.28 -4.31
N ALA A 581 32.18 -27.53 -3.38
CA ALA A 581 33.61 -27.43 -3.66
C ALA A 581 34.06 -28.42 -4.75
N GLU A 582 33.58 -29.67 -4.72
CA GLU A 582 33.85 -30.68 -5.76
C GLU A 582 33.27 -30.29 -7.13
N ALA A 583 32.18 -29.51 -7.15
CA ALA A 583 31.57 -29.00 -8.37
C ALA A 583 32.20 -27.69 -8.88
N GLY A 584 33.30 -27.23 -8.26
CA GLY A 584 34.01 -26.02 -8.66
C GLY A 584 33.42 -24.72 -8.13
N ILE A 585 32.51 -24.77 -7.14
CA ILE A 585 31.92 -23.60 -6.50
C ILE A 585 32.53 -23.45 -5.10
N PRO A 586 33.40 -22.47 -4.86
CA PRO A 586 34.02 -22.26 -3.55
C PRO A 586 32.97 -22.06 -2.46
N ALA A 587 32.86 -23.02 -1.54
CA ALA A 587 31.89 -23.01 -0.45
C ALA A 587 32.53 -23.47 0.86
N ILE A 588 32.02 -22.94 1.97
CA ILE A 588 32.45 -23.33 3.32
C ILE A 588 31.23 -23.64 4.20
N ALA A 589 31.43 -24.40 5.26
CA ALA A 589 30.43 -24.63 6.29
C ALA A 589 30.83 -23.90 7.58
N LEU A 590 29.88 -23.27 8.26
CA LEU A 590 30.08 -22.67 9.58
C LEU A 590 29.05 -23.22 10.57
N HIS A 591 29.52 -23.56 11.77
CA HIS A 591 28.72 -24.14 12.86
C HIS A 591 29.15 -23.59 14.22
N GLY A 592 28.47 -24.04 15.29
CA GLY A 592 28.67 -23.59 16.67
C GLY A 592 30.11 -23.70 17.20
N ASP A 593 30.87 -24.67 16.69
CA ASP A 593 32.26 -24.94 17.13
C ASP A 593 33.32 -24.28 16.21
N SER A 594 32.92 -23.57 15.15
CA SER A 594 33.88 -22.87 14.28
C SER A 594 34.57 -21.72 15.03
N ASN A 595 35.88 -21.57 14.82
CA ASN A 595 36.70 -20.59 15.53
C ASN A 595 36.27 -19.14 15.19
N GLU A 596 36.45 -18.21 16.14
CA GLU A 596 36.05 -16.80 15.98
C GLU A 596 36.78 -16.10 14.83
N THR A 597 38.04 -16.47 14.61
CA THR A 597 38.85 -16.01 13.47
C THR A 597 38.29 -16.49 12.13
N GLU A 598 37.85 -17.74 12.02
CA GLU A 598 37.22 -18.27 10.80
C GLU A 598 35.89 -17.57 10.51
N ARG A 599 35.06 -17.33 11.53
CA ARG A 599 33.78 -16.62 11.38
C ARG A 599 33.99 -15.18 10.89
N SER A 600 34.95 -14.47 11.48
CA SER A 600 35.25 -13.08 11.10
C SER A 600 35.83 -12.99 9.68
N GLN A 601 36.71 -13.92 9.30
CA GLN A 601 37.29 -13.96 7.95
C GLN A 601 36.28 -14.38 6.88
N ALA A 602 35.39 -15.33 7.17
CA ALA A 602 34.40 -15.84 6.23
C ALA A 602 33.54 -14.71 5.60
N LYS A 603 33.12 -13.74 6.41
CA LYS A 603 32.39 -12.55 5.92
C LYS A 603 33.21 -11.79 4.87
N GLY A 604 34.45 -11.45 5.17
CA GLY A 604 35.33 -10.72 4.25
C GLY A 604 35.59 -11.49 2.95
N ARG A 605 35.77 -12.81 3.05
CA ARG A 605 35.99 -13.69 1.90
C ARG A 605 34.76 -13.78 0.98
N LEU A 606 33.55 -13.80 1.57
CA LEU A 606 32.30 -13.77 0.80
C LEU A 606 32.11 -12.44 0.08
N VAL A 607 32.36 -11.31 0.77
CA VAL A 607 32.22 -9.97 0.17
C VAL A 607 33.23 -9.75 -0.97
N ARG A 608 34.47 -10.23 -0.82
CA ARG A 608 35.51 -10.18 -1.86
C ARG A 608 35.32 -11.21 -2.99
N GLY A 609 34.38 -12.15 -2.85
CA GLY A 609 34.08 -13.17 -3.86
C GLY A 609 35.05 -14.35 -3.92
N GLU A 610 35.91 -14.52 -2.91
CA GLU A 610 36.82 -15.68 -2.76
C GLU A 610 36.04 -16.96 -2.45
N ILE A 611 34.93 -16.82 -1.74
CA ILE A 611 33.92 -17.86 -1.52
C ILE A 611 32.59 -17.37 -2.07
N LYS A 612 31.78 -18.27 -2.63
CA LYS A 612 30.47 -17.95 -3.19
C LYS A 612 29.35 -18.30 -2.23
N LEU A 613 29.48 -19.38 -1.46
CA LEU A 613 28.45 -19.84 -0.54
C LEU A 613 28.97 -20.16 0.86
N ILE A 614 28.16 -19.85 1.86
CA ILE A 614 28.35 -20.30 3.24
C ILE A 614 27.14 -21.14 3.65
N PHE A 615 27.38 -22.40 4.00
CA PHE A 615 26.37 -23.29 4.59
C PHE A 615 26.38 -23.18 6.11
N VAL A 616 25.22 -23.00 6.70
CA VAL A 616 25.06 -22.75 8.14
C VAL A 616 23.95 -23.57 8.77
N VAL A 617 24.11 -23.83 10.07
CA VAL A 617 23.16 -24.55 10.92
C VAL A 617 22.96 -23.72 12.16
N ASP A 618 21.84 -23.00 12.20
CA ASP A 618 21.44 -22.06 13.26
C ASP A 618 22.43 -20.92 13.59
N LEU A 619 23.64 -20.97 13.01
CA LEU A 619 24.58 -19.87 12.92
C LEU A 619 24.13 -18.88 11.85
N TYR A 620 24.35 -17.59 12.08
CA TYR A 620 23.84 -16.51 11.24
C TYR A 620 22.30 -16.41 11.19
N ASN A 621 21.55 -17.09 12.06
CA ASN A 621 20.13 -16.77 12.27
C ASN A 621 19.96 -15.38 12.91
N GLU A 622 20.95 -14.92 13.70
CA GLU A 622 20.97 -13.62 14.40
C GLU A 622 22.32 -12.90 14.24
N GLY A 623 22.27 -11.57 14.13
CA GLY A 623 23.39 -10.62 14.25
C GLY A 623 24.62 -10.70 13.33
N VAL A 624 24.56 -11.39 12.18
CA VAL A 624 25.56 -11.19 11.12
C VAL A 624 25.03 -10.27 10.02
N ASP A 625 25.75 -9.17 9.81
CA ASP A 625 25.40 -8.11 8.87
C ASP A 625 26.25 -8.24 7.60
N ILE A 626 25.70 -8.83 6.54
CA ILE A 626 26.31 -8.89 5.21
C ILE A 626 25.27 -8.40 4.21
N PRO A 627 25.14 -7.08 4.01
CA PRO A 627 24.15 -6.51 3.10
C PRO A 627 24.27 -7.03 1.65
N GLU A 628 25.49 -7.40 1.25
CA GLU A 628 25.85 -7.85 -0.09
C GLU A 628 25.34 -9.27 -0.43
N VAL A 629 24.76 -10.01 0.52
CA VAL A 629 24.16 -11.34 0.25
C VAL A 629 23.06 -11.19 -0.78
N ASN A 630 23.19 -11.85 -1.93
CA ASN A 630 22.24 -11.78 -3.04
C ASN A 630 21.53 -13.12 -3.31
N THR A 631 21.92 -14.21 -2.63
CA THR A 631 21.34 -15.53 -2.83
C THR A 631 21.07 -16.24 -1.49
N ILE A 632 19.88 -16.82 -1.32
CA ILE A 632 19.53 -17.64 -0.15
C ILE A 632 19.03 -19.01 -0.61
N LEU A 633 19.55 -20.08 0.01
CA LEU A 633 19.08 -21.46 -0.19
C LEU A 633 18.41 -21.96 1.10
N PHE A 634 17.10 -22.23 1.04
CA PHE A 634 16.38 -22.95 2.09
C PHE A 634 16.43 -24.46 1.80
N LEU A 635 17.34 -25.16 2.47
CA LEU A 635 17.57 -26.60 2.26
C LEU A 635 16.92 -27.47 3.34
N ARG A 636 16.14 -26.87 4.24
CA ARG A 636 15.38 -27.53 5.31
C ARG A 636 13.96 -26.97 5.39
N PRO A 637 12.96 -27.76 5.84
CA PRO A 637 11.67 -27.20 6.22
C PRO A 637 11.91 -26.19 7.34
N THR A 638 11.54 -24.93 7.09
CA THR A 638 11.68 -23.87 8.09
C THR A 638 10.33 -23.69 8.75
N GLU A 639 10.11 -24.44 9.84
CA GLU A 639 8.83 -24.48 10.56
C GLU A 639 8.52 -23.15 11.24
N SER A 640 9.55 -22.52 11.79
CA SER A 640 9.41 -21.26 12.50
C SER A 640 9.33 -20.09 11.53
N MET A 641 8.21 -19.36 11.56
CA MET A 641 8.07 -18.10 10.83
C MET A 641 9.16 -17.10 11.23
N THR A 642 9.51 -17.08 12.51
CA THR A 642 10.60 -16.28 13.08
C THR A 642 11.91 -16.54 12.36
N VAL A 643 12.31 -17.81 12.29
CA VAL A 643 13.57 -18.19 11.65
C VAL A 643 13.51 -17.89 10.15
N PHE A 644 12.39 -18.18 9.48
CA PHE A 644 12.22 -17.89 8.05
C PHE A 644 12.40 -16.40 7.73
N LEU A 645 11.71 -15.51 8.45
CA LEU A 645 11.79 -14.07 8.23
C LEU A 645 13.15 -13.49 8.62
N GLN A 646 13.78 -13.99 9.69
CA GLN A 646 15.13 -13.59 10.08
C GLN A 646 16.16 -13.97 9.02
N GLN A 647 16.06 -15.18 8.47
CA GLN A 647 16.93 -15.69 7.41
C GLN A 647 16.73 -14.90 6.12
N LEU A 648 15.49 -14.72 5.69
CA LEU A 648 15.13 -13.95 4.50
C LEU A 648 15.57 -12.47 4.62
N GLY A 649 15.29 -11.82 5.76
CA GLY A 649 15.60 -10.41 6.01
C GLY A 649 17.07 -10.04 5.89
N ARG A 650 17.99 -11.01 5.99
CA ARG A 650 19.43 -10.82 5.75
C ARG A 650 19.73 -10.55 4.29
N GLY A 651 19.13 -11.36 3.43
CA GLY A 651 19.21 -11.19 1.99
C GLY A 651 18.42 -9.98 1.50
N LEU A 652 17.50 -9.44 2.27
CA LEU A 652 16.68 -8.29 1.85
C LEU A 652 17.34 -6.93 2.12
N ARG A 653 18.53 -6.87 2.73
CA ARG A 653 19.22 -5.59 2.93
C ARG A 653 19.71 -5.00 1.60
N LEU A 654 19.67 -3.67 1.50
CA LEU A 654 20.20 -2.95 0.35
C LEU A 654 21.73 -2.98 0.34
N ALA A 655 22.32 -3.16 -0.84
CA ALA A 655 23.76 -3.05 -1.06
C ALA A 655 24.01 -2.45 -2.44
N GLU A 656 25.15 -1.79 -2.60
CA GLU A 656 25.56 -1.23 -3.90
C GLU A 656 25.78 -2.38 -4.90
N GLY A 657 25.26 -2.22 -6.13
CA GLY A 657 25.33 -3.24 -7.18
C GLY A 657 24.38 -4.43 -7.01
N LYS A 658 23.54 -4.46 -5.95
CA LYS A 658 22.58 -5.53 -5.73
C LYS A 658 21.18 -5.13 -6.21
N GLU A 659 20.71 -5.76 -7.28
CA GLU A 659 19.39 -5.50 -7.85
C GLU A 659 18.25 -6.15 -7.05
N CYS A 660 18.41 -7.44 -6.71
CA CYS A 660 17.42 -8.22 -5.98
C CYS A 660 18.06 -9.36 -5.17
N LEU A 661 17.26 -9.97 -4.30
CA LEU A 661 17.58 -11.20 -3.59
C LEU A 661 17.01 -12.42 -4.32
N THR A 662 17.85 -13.34 -4.76
CA THR A 662 17.40 -14.64 -5.28
C THR A 662 17.21 -15.64 -4.13
N VAL A 663 16.00 -16.18 -3.99
CA VAL A 663 15.65 -17.16 -2.94
C VAL A 663 15.26 -18.47 -3.59
N LEU A 664 15.99 -19.53 -3.27
CA LEU A 664 15.69 -20.90 -3.71
C LEU A 664 15.16 -21.70 -2.51
N ASP A 665 13.88 -22.01 -2.53
CA ASP A 665 13.19 -22.79 -1.50
C ASP A 665 12.84 -24.18 -2.02
N PHE A 666 13.42 -25.22 -1.43
CA PHE A 666 13.19 -26.60 -1.84
C PHE A 666 12.00 -27.19 -1.08
N ILE A 667 10.89 -27.38 -1.80
CA ILE A 667 9.57 -27.71 -1.25
C ILE A 667 9.18 -29.14 -1.64
N GLY A 668 9.21 -30.03 -0.66
CA GLY A 668 8.70 -31.40 -0.77
C GLY A 668 7.27 -31.54 -0.26
N GLN A 669 6.75 -32.77 -0.27
CA GLN A 669 5.50 -33.08 0.44
C GLN A 669 5.71 -32.86 1.93
N ALA A 670 4.85 -32.07 2.56
CA ALA A 670 4.95 -31.75 3.97
C ALA A 670 3.92 -32.53 4.81
N HIS A 671 4.22 -32.68 6.09
CA HIS A 671 3.26 -33.12 7.10
C HIS A 671 2.03 -32.19 7.14
N LYS A 672 0.86 -32.74 7.50
CA LYS A 672 -0.42 -32.03 7.47
C LYS A 672 -0.46 -30.78 8.37
N GLU A 673 0.30 -30.80 9.45
CA GLU A 673 0.43 -29.69 10.42
C GLU A 673 1.39 -28.58 9.95
N TYR A 674 2.09 -28.75 8.82
CA TYR A 674 3.01 -27.72 8.31
C TYR A 674 2.24 -26.57 7.64
N ASN A 675 2.42 -25.35 8.14
CA ASN A 675 1.65 -24.19 7.73
C ASN A 675 2.33 -23.42 6.57
N PHE A 676 1.97 -23.76 5.33
CA PHE A 676 2.37 -22.96 4.17
C PHE A 676 1.65 -21.63 4.06
N GLN A 677 0.44 -21.50 4.63
CA GLN A 677 -0.39 -20.31 4.48
C GLN A 677 0.31 -19.08 5.04
N ASP A 678 0.86 -19.17 6.25
CA ASP A 678 1.49 -18.03 6.90
C ASP A 678 2.78 -17.62 6.20
N LYS A 679 3.54 -18.59 5.67
CA LYS A 679 4.78 -18.34 4.92
C LYS A 679 4.50 -17.48 3.68
N PHE A 680 3.54 -17.88 2.86
CA PHE A 680 3.19 -17.12 1.66
C PHE A 680 2.40 -15.85 1.98
N ARG A 681 1.60 -15.84 3.05
CA ARG A 681 0.91 -14.62 3.51
C ARG A 681 1.92 -13.54 3.91
N ALA A 682 3.00 -13.90 4.58
CA ALA A 682 4.06 -12.96 4.95
C ALA A 682 4.76 -12.33 3.72
N LEU A 683 4.89 -13.10 2.62
CA LEU A 683 5.46 -12.63 1.35
C LEU A 683 4.50 -11.78 0.51
N LEU A 684 3.18 -12.01 0.62
CA LEU A 684 2.14 -11.31 -0.17
C LEU A 684 1.60 -10.04 0.50
N GLY A 685 1.68 -9.94 1.83
CA GLY A 685 1.17 -8.77 2.54
C GLY A 685 -0.37 -8.73 2.62
N LYS A 686 -0.96 -7.52 2.53
CA LYS A 686 -2.42 -7.31 2.57
C LYS A 686 -3.02 -7.44 1.17
N THR A 687 -3.74 -8.53 0.90
CA THR A 687 -4.31 -8.84 -0.41
C THR A 687 -5.83 -9.00 -0.38
N LYS A 688 -6.52 -8.67 -1.49
CA LYS A 688 -8.00 -8.83 -1.65
C LYS A 688 -8.43 -10.30 -1.62
N HIS A 689 -7.59 -11.17 -2.20
CA HIS A 689 -7.87 -12.60 -2.33
C HIS A 689 -7.02 -13.45 -1.39
N SER A 690 -7.41 -14.72 -1.22
CA SER A 690 -6.68 -15.70 -0.41
C SER A 690 -5.36 -16.10 -1.06
N VAL A 691 -4.42 -16.64 -0.27
CA VAL A 691 -3.16 -17.19 -0.78
C VAL A 691 -3.43 -18.21 -1.89
N GLN A 692 -4.42 -19.10 -1.71
CA GLN A 692 -4.81 -20.10 -2.72
C GLN A 692 -5.17 -19.46 -4.07
N HIS A 693 -5.91 -18.36 -4.08
CA HIS A 693 -6.28 -17.67 -5.32
C HIS A 693 -5.05 -17.19 -6.09
N TYR A 694 -4.06 -16.61 -5.42
CA TYR A 694 -2.80 -16.18 -6.05
C TYR A 694 -1.93 -17.36 -6.51
N MET A 695 -2.01 -18.50 -5.84
CA MET A 695 -1.31 -19.71 -6.32
C MET A 695 -1.92 -20.27 -7.61
N GLU A 696 -3.24 -20.19 -7.76
CA GLU A 696 -3.97 -20.69 -8.93
C GLU A 696 -3.89 -19.71 -10.13
N ASN A 697 -4.00 -18.40 -9.87
CA ASN A 697 -4.10 -17.36 -10.92
C ASN A 697 -2.80 -16.58 -11.14
N GLY A 698 -1.75 -16.87 -10.36
CA GLY A 698 -0.48 -16.15 -10.39
C GLY A 698 -0.43 -15.00 -9.37
N PHE A 699 0.79 -14.60 -9.03
CA PHE A 699 1.06 -13.60 -8.00
C PHE A 699 1.07 -12.18 -8.61
N SER A 700 -0.11 -11.61 -8.85
CA SER A 700 -0.28 -10.27 -9.42
C SER A 700 0.00 -9.12 -8.44
N SER A 701 -0.06 -9.38 -7.13
CA SER A 701 -0.07 -8.35 -6.06
C SER A 701 1.23 -8.24 -5.25
N LEU A 702 2.37 -8.62 -5.85
CA LEU A 702 3.67 -8.58 -5.17
C LEU A 702 4.27 -7.17 -5.10
N PRO A 703 5.16 -6.91 -4.12
CA PRO A 703 5.94 -5.68 -4.08
C PRO A 703 6.74 -5.45 -5.37
N ARG A 704 6.99 -4.19 -5.73
CA ARG A 704 7.66 -3.85 -6.99
C ARG A 704 9.04 -4.51 -7.10
N GLY A 705 9.31 -5.08 -8.28
CA GLY A 705 10.56 -5.80 -8.56
C GLY A 705 10.67 -7.15 -7.86
N SER A 706 9.68 -7.55 -7.05
CA SER A 706 9.64 -8.88 -6.45
C SER A 706 8.83 -9.85 -7.30
N PHE A 707 9.18 -11.12 -7.21
CA PHE A 707 8.63 -12.18 -8.05
C PHE A 707 8.54 -13.48 -7.27
N ILE A 708 7.45 -14.24 -7.45
CA ILE A 708 7.32 -15.59 -6.91
C ILE A 708 7.00 -16.54 -8.07
N GLN A 709 7.83 -17.56 -8.24
CA GLN A 709 7.61 -18.65 -9.17
C GLN A 709 7.68 -19.98 -8.45
N LEU A 710 6.67 -20.81 -8.69
CA LEU A 710 6.58 -22.15 -8.15
C LEU A 710 6.57 -23.17 -9.28
N GLU A 711 7.44 -24.16 -9.16
CA GLU A 711 7.41 -25.33 -10.03
C GLU A 711 6.10 -26.10 -9.86
N ARG A 712 5.72 -26.87 -10.89
CA ARG A 712 4.41 -27.52 -10.96
C ARG A 712 4.11 -28.40 -9.75
N GLN A 713 5.02 -29.32 -9.41
CA GLN A 713 4.80 -30.24 -8.28
C GLN A 713 4.85 -29.52 -6.93
N ALA A 714 5.79 -28.59 -6.73
CA ALA A 714 5.82 -27.75 -5.53
C ALA A 714 4.49 -26.99 -5.32
N ARG A 715 3.92 -26.43 -6.39
CA ARG A 715 2.61 -25.77 -6.36
C ARG A 715 1.50 -26.72 -5.95
N ASP A 716 1.47 -27.93 -6.50
CA ASP A 716 0.46 -28.94 -6.18
C ASP A 716 0.54 -29.39 -4.70
N TYR A 717 1.75 -29.55 -4.15
CA TYR A 717 1.95 -29.90 -2.73
C TYR A 717 1.40 -28.81 -1.80
N ILE A 718 1.69 -27.55 -2.09
CA ILE A 718 1.22 -26.44 -1.28
C ILE A 718 -0.31 -26.29 -1.40
N LEU A 719 -0.86 -26.35 -2.62
CA LEU A 719 -2.32 -26.29 -2.83
C LEU A 719 -3.05 -27.42 -2.11
N GLY A 720 -2.48 -28.62 -2.10
CA GLY A 720 -3.02 -29.76 -1.35
C GLY A 720 -3.09 -29.49 0.15
N SER A 721 -2.01 -28.93 0.73
CA SER A 721 -1.96 -28.52 2.14
C SER A 721 -2.96 -27.40 2.46
N LEU A 722 -3.02 -26.35 1.64
CA LEU A 722 -3.94 -25.22 1.86
C LEU A 722 -5.41 -25.65 1.81
N LYS A 723 -5.79 -26.54 0.88
CA LYS A 723 -7.17 -27.06 0.79
C LYS A 723 -7.55 -27.83 2.05
N GLN A 724 -6.62 -28.60 2.62
CA GLN A 724 -6.84 -29.35 3.86
C GLN A 724 -6.90 -28.45 5.11
N ALA A 725 -6.19 -27.31 5.11
CA ALA A 725 -6.14 -26.37 6.22
C ALA A 725 -7.33 -25.39 6.33
N THR A 726 -8.25 -25.38 5.36
CA THR A 726 -9.35 -24.40 5.32
C THR A 726 -10.28 -24.48 6.54
N THR A 727 -10.48 -23.36 7.23
CA THR A 727 -11.37 -23.20 8.41
C THR A 727 -12.85 -23.42 8.07
N ASN A 728 -13.29 -24.68 8.10
CA ASN A 728 -14.68 -25.08 7.91
C ASN A 728 -15.42 -25.24 9.26
N ARG A 729 -16.76 -25.31 9.23
CA ARG A 729 -17.59 -25.43 10.45
C ARG A 729 -17.14 -26.57 11.36
N ARG A 730 -16.83 -27.74 10.78
CA ARG A 730 -16.37 -28.93 11.50
C ARG A 730 -15.02 -28.72 12.19
N SER A 731 -14.09 -28.03 11.53
CA SER A 731 -12.78 -27.67 12.09
C SER A 731 -12.94 -26.73 13.30
N LEU A 732 -13.80 -25.71 13.19
CA LEU A 732 -14.09 -24.79 14.29
C LEU A 732 -14.74 -25.51 15.49
N VAL A 733 -15.73 -26.37 15.23
CA VAL A 733 -16.39 -27.17 16.28
C VAL A 733 -15.38 -28.07 17.00
N ASN A 734 -14.48 -28.73 16.26
CA ASN A 734 -13.42 -29.53 16.87
C ASN A 734 -12.46 -28.69 17.72
N LYS A 735 -12.05 -27.50 17.24
CA LYS A 735 -11.21 -26.57 18.00
C LYS A 735 -11.90 -26.10 19.28
N LEU A 736 -13.19 -25.75 19.20
CA LEU A 736 -13.98 -25.32 20.36
C LEU A 736 -14.09 -26.43 21.41
N LYS A 737 -14.32 -27.66 20.98
CA LYS A 737 -14.51 -28.81 21.87
C LYS A 737 -13.31 -29.06 22.78
N TYR A 738 -12.09 -28.91 22.26
CA TYR A 738 -10.86 -29.19 23.01
C TYR A 738 -10.13 -27.91 23.47
N PHE A 739 -10.69 -26.72 23.25
CA PHE A 739 -10.01 -25.45 23.54
C PHE A 739 -9.55 -25.34 25.00
N VAL A 740 -10.42 -25.64 25.95
CA VAL A 740 -10.11 -25.53 27.39
C VAL A 740 -9.04 -26.56 27.79
N ASP A 741 -9.13 -27.79 27.26
CA ASP A 741 -8.16 -28.85 27.52
C ASP A 741 -6.79 -28.55 26.89
N ASP A 742 -6.78 -27.96 25.70
CA ASP A 742 -5.58 -27.65 24.94
C ASP A 742 -4.84 -26.41 25.48
N THR A 743 -5.59 -25.42 25.98
CA THR A 743 -5.04 -24.09 26.33
C THR A 743 -5.03 -23.77 27.82
N GLY A 744 -5.91 -24.37 28.61
CA GLY A 744 -6.17 -23.99 30.01
C GLY A 744 -6.82 -22.61 30.18
N LEU A 745 -7.22 -21.94 29.09
CA LEU A 745 -7.90 -20.64 29.12
C LEU A 745 -9.42 -20.82 29.12
N GLU A 746 -10.13 -19.84 29.66
CA GLU A 746 -11.60 -19.77 29.54
C GLU A 746 -12.01 -19.57 28.07
N LEU A 747 -13.02 -20.33 27.64
CA LEU A 747 -13.53 -20.26 26.27
C LEU A 747 -14.37 -18.99 26.04
N THR A 748 -13.68 -17.91 25.67
CA THR A 748 -14.29 -16.65 25.22
C THR A 748 -14.02 -16.43 23.72
N LEU A 749 -14.84 -15.61 23.05
CA LEU A 749 -14.61 -15.26 21.64
C LEU A 749 -13.21 -14.66 21.43
N ALA A 750 -12.77 -13.79 22.35
CA ALA A 750 -11.46 -13.16 22.29
C ALA A 750 -10.32 -14.17 22.44
N ASN A 751 -10.34 -15.00 23.48
CA ASN A 751 -9.31 -16.01 23.72
C ASN A 751 -9.24 -17.03 22.58
N PHE A 752 -10.40 -17.44 22.05
CA PHE A 752 -10.48 -18.39 20.94
C PHE A 752 -9.91 -17.79 19.64
N ALA A 753 -10.29 -16.56 19.31
CA ALA A 753 -9.79 -15.87 18.13
C ALA A 753 -8.28 -15.62 18.20
N GLU A 754 -7.78 -15.19 19.36
CA GLU A 754 -6.37 -14.87 19.58
C GLU A 754 -5.47 -16.11 19.56
N TYR A 755 -5.84 -17.17 20.28
CA TYR A 755 -5.05 -18.40 20.36
C TYR A 755 -4.88 -19.09 19.00
N TYR A 756 -5.94 -19.13 18.19
CA TYR A 756 -5.90 -19.76 16.87
C TYR A 756 -5.54 -18.78 15.73
N GLY A 757 -5.26 -17.51 16.03
CA GLY A 757 -4.94 -16.49 15.04
C GLY A 757 -6.06 -16.25 14.01
N LEU A 758 -7.33 -16.44 14.42
CA LEU A 758 -8.49 -16.33 13.54
C LEU A 758 -9.05 -14.91 13.55
N SER A 759 -9.39 -14.40 12.36
CA SER A 759 -10.20 -13.18 12.25
C SER A 759 -11.67 -13.48 12.57
N LEU A 760 -12.41 -12.48 13.06
CA LEU A 760 -13.86 -12.62 13.26
C LEU A 760 -14.56 -13.06 11.95
N TYR A 761 -14.09 -12.58 10.80
CA TYR A 761 -14.66 -12.96 9.50
C TYR A 761 -14.56 -14.46 9.17
N GLU A 762 -13.53 -15.15 9.66
CA GLU A 762 -13.34 -16.59 9.49
C GLU A 762 -14.24 -17.39 10.44
N ILE A 763 -14.42 -16.90 11.66
CA ILE A 763 -15.31 -17.48 12.68
C ILE A 763 -16.77 -17.41 12.20
N TYR A 764 -17.22 -16.23 11.76
CA TYR A 764 -18.60 -15.94 11.36
C TYR A 764 -18.96 -16.39 9.93
N GLY A 765 -18.04 -17.05 9.23
CA GLY A 765 -18.37 -17.91 8.09
C GLY A 765 -18.42 -17.26 6.71
N GLY A 766 -17.68 -16.18 6.49
CA GLY A 766 -17.55 -15.59 5.15
C GLY A 766 -18.87 -15.06 4.56
N ARG A 767 -18.96 -15.14 3.23
CA ARG A 767 -20.10 -14.71 2.37
C ARG A 767 -21.48 -15.28 2.74
N THR A 768 -21.55 -16.29 3.61
CA THR A 768 -22.85 -16.84 4.04
C THR A 768 -23.42 -16.14 5.26
N GLY A 769 -22.59 -15.61 6.16
CA GLY A 769 -23.02 -15.04 7.45
C GLY A 769 -23.86 -16.02 8.30
N ARG A 770 -23.66 -17.33 8.10
CA ARG A 770 -24.49 -18.40 8.70
C ARG A 770 -23.85 -19.06 9.91
N ARG A 771 -22.73 -18.54 10.41
CA ARG A 771 -22.08 -19.11 11.61
C ARG A 771 -22.27 -18.12 12.75
N PHE A 772 -22.82 -18.62 13.83
CA PHE A 772 -22.96 -17.92 15.09
C PHE A 772 -22.05 -18.62 16.10
N PHE A 773 -21.20 -17.90 16.81
CA PHE A 773 -20.15 -18.49 17.63
C PHE A 773 -20.76 -19.37 18.74
N ARG A 774 -21.83 -18.93 19.39
CA ARG A 774 -22.53 -19.73 20.40
C ARG A 774 -23.25 -20.94 19.83
N GLU A 775 -23.75 -20.91 18.59
CA GLU A 775 -24.25 -22.13 17.92
C GLU A 775 -23.12 -23.15 17.72
N LEU A 776 -21.92 -22.69 17.36
CA LEU A 776 -20.76 -23.58 17.24
C LEU A 776 -20.37 -24.18 18.59
N MET A 777 -20.52 -23.42 19.69
CA MET A 777 -20.31 -23.93 21.05
C MET A 777 -21.34 -25.01 21.43
N VAL A 778 -22.60 -24.84 21.04
CA VAL A 778 -23.64 -25.87 21.23
C VAL A 778 -23.29 -27.13 20.45
N GLU A 779 -22.88 -27.00 19.18
CA GLU A 779 -22.45 -28.16 18.37
C GLU A 779 -21.20 -28.85 18.91
N ALA A 780 -20.31 -28.10 19.55
CA ALA A 780 -19.12 -28.63 20.22
C ALA A 780 -19.43 -29.29 21.57
N GLY A 781 -20.65 -29.11 22.10
CA GLY A 781 -21.07 -29.64 23.40
C GLY A 781 -20.51 -28.86 24.59
N VAL A 782 -20.08 -27.61 24.39
CA VAL A 782 -19.56 -26.70 25.43
C VAL A 782 -20.59 -25.68 25.91
N LEU A 783 -21.73 -25.56 25.22
CA LEU A 783 -22.86 -24.71 25.62
C LEU A 783 -24.18 -25.48 25.50
N GLU A 784 -25.13 -25.22 26.39
CA GLU A 784 -26.47 -25.81 26.33
C GLU A 784 -27.26 -25.29 25.11
N PRO A 785 -28.08 -26.13 24.45
CA PRO A 785 -28.90 -25.70 23.32
C PRO A 785 -29.85 -24.55 23.67
N PHE A 786 -29.95 -23.57 22.78
CA PHE A 786 -30.86 -22.43 22.90
C PHE A 786 -31.65 -22.21 21.60
N VAL A 787 -32.78 -21.50 21.71
CA VAL A 787 -33.62 -21.14 20.56
C VAL A 787 -33.49 -19.64 20.29
N MET A 788 -33.07 -19.30 19.07
CA MET A 788 -33.03 -17.92 18.59
C MET A 788 -34.42 -17.48 18.12
N PRO A 789 -35.03 -16.44 18.71
CA PRO A 789 -36.35 -15.96 18.30
C PRO A 789 -36.39 -15.43 16.85
N GLN A 790 -35.27 -14.85 16.38
CA GLN A 790 -35.11 -14.29 15.04
C GLN A 790 -33.77 -14.71 14.41
N PRO A 791 -33.66 -15.94 13.86
CA PRO A 791 -32.39 -16.47 13.34
C PRO A 791 -31.85 -15.66 12.13
N GLU A 792 -32.71 -14.91 11.44
CA GLU A 792 -32.30 -14.02 10.35
C GLU A 792 -31.38 -12.88 10.81
N LEU A 793 -31.44 -12.47 12.08
CA LEU A 793 -30.57 -11.43 12.63
C LEU A 793 -29.09 -11.86 12.68
N ALA A 794 -28.81 -13.17 12.81
CA ALA A 794 -27.45 -13.69 12.81
C ALA A 794 -26.71 -13.37 11.49
N LYS A 795 -27.43 -13.31 10.37
CA LYS A 795 -26.87 -12.93 9.05
C LYS A 795 -26.37 -11.49 9.00
N ARG A 796 -26.70 -10.67 9.99
CA ARG A 796 -26.34 -9.24 10.07
C ARG A 796 -25.15 -8.95 10.99
N ILE A 797 -24.67 -9.94 11.75
CA ILE A 797 -23.44 -9.82 12.55
C ILE A 797 -22.24 -9.26 11.77
N PRO A 798 -22.01 -9.60 10.48
CA PRO A 798 -20.92 -9.01 9.70
C PRO A 798 -20.86 -7.48 9.68
N ALA A 799 -21.98 -6.79 9.88
CA ALA A 799 -22.05 -5.33 9.94
C ALA A 799 -21.43 -4.74 11.23
N LEU A 800 -21.25 -5.54 12.28
CA LEU A 800 -20.60 -5.14 13.54
C LEU A 800 -19.10 -5.42 13.56
N LEU A 801 -18.59 -6.35 12.74
CA LEU A 801 -17.23 -6.88 12.85
C LEU A 801 -16.11 -5.84 12.62
N ASN A 802 -16.43 -4.70 12.00
CA ASN A 802 -15.47 -3.62 11.71
C ASN A 802 -15.71 -2.34 12.50
N VAL A 803 -16.70 -2.31 13.40
CA VAL A 803 -17.01 -1.11 14.18
C VAL A 803 -15.83 -0.81 15.10
N ASN A 804 -15.33 0.42 15.06
CA ASN A 804 -14.10 0.82 15.75
C ASN A 804 -14.17 2.25 16.34
N SER A 805 -15.37 2.76 16.63
CA SER A 805 -15.55 4.02 17.37
C SER A 805 -15.61 3.72 18.86
N ARG A 806 -14.69 4.30 19.65
CA ARG A 806 -14.63 4.04 21.10
C ARG A 806 -15.87 4.55 21.79
N ARG A 807 -16.35 5.74 21.41
CA ARG A 807 -17.54 6.37 21.98
C ARG A 807 -18.78 5.51 21.75
N TRP A 808 -18.98 5.03 20.51
CA TRP A 808 -20.13 4.19 20.20
C TRP A 808 -20.02 2.79 20.83
N LEU A 809 -18.87 2.13 20.76
CA LEU A 809 -18.66 0.82 21.39
C LEU A 809 -18.83 0.89 22.92
N GLY A 810 -18.29 1.93 23.56
CA GLY A 810 -18.45 2.17 25.00
C GLY A 810 -19.90 2.37 25.41
N PHE A 811 -20.67 3.14 24.63
CA PHE A 811 -22.11 3.28 24.81
C PHE A 811 -22.82 1.94 24.67
N LEU A 812 -22.57 1.18 23.58
CA LEU A 812 -23.21 -0.11 23.35
C LEU A 812 -22.91 -1.10 24.47
N ILE A 813 -21.66 -1.21 24.92
CA ILE A 813 -21.29 -2.09 26.03
C ILE A 813 -22.07 -1.71 27.31
N ALA A 814 -22.10 -0.42 27.66
CA ALA A 814 -22.83 0.04 28.84
C ALA A 814 -24.34 -0.18 28.73
N TYR A 815 -24.91 0.01 27.55
CA TYR A 815 -26.33 -0.23 27.27
C TYR A 815 -26.69 -1.72 27.33
N LEU A 816 -25.91 -2.58 26.68
CA LEU A 816 -26.11 -4.04 26.66
C LEU A 816 -25.96 -4.68 28.04
N GLU A 817 -25.10 -4.13 28.90
CA GLU A 817 -24.94 -4.56 30.29
C GLU A 817 -25.98 -3.95 31.25
N GLY A 818 -26.91 -3.12 30.73
CA GLY A 818 -27.94 -2.45 31.54
C GLY A 818 -27.40 -1.36 32.47
N ARG A 819 -26.14 -0.93 32.28
CA ARG A 819 -25.49 0.11 33.09
C ARG A 819 -25.89 1.52 32.67
N LYS A 820 -26.48 1.70 31.49
CA LYS A 820 -26.81 3.00 30.92
C LYS A 820 -28.04 2.93 30.00
N GLN A 821 -28.84 3.99 30.00
CA GLN A 821 -29.96 4.22 29.07
C GLN A 821 -29.62 5.35 28.10
N ALA A 822 -30.34 5.44 26.98
CA ALA A 822 -30.14 6.50 25.98
C ALA A 822 -30.85 7.80 26.41
N GLU A 823 -30.10 8.73 27.02
CA GLU A 823 -30.68 9.95 27.62
C GLU A 823 -30.48 11.16 26.70
N THR A 824 -29.30 11.29 26.11
CA THR A 824 -28.94 12.40 25.21
C THR A 824 -29.39 12.16 23.77
N GLU A 825 -29.50 13.24 22.98
CA GLU A 825 -29.82 13.14 21.55
C GLU A 825 -28.80 12.27 20.80
N GLU A 826 -27.51 12.41 21.11
CA GLU A 826 -26.45 11.59 20.50
C GLU A 826 -26.59 10.10 20.85
N GLU A 827 -26.92 9.76 22.09
CA GLU A 827 -27.12 8.37 22.51
C GLU A 827 -28.35 7.73 21.85
N ARG A 828 -29.42 8.51 21.64
CA ARG A 828 -30.58 8.05 20.85
C ARG A 828 -30.20 7.78 19.39
N LEU A 829 -29.34 8.62 18.81
CA LEU A 829 -28.79 8.36 17.47
C LEU A 829 -27.88 7.13 17.46
N MET A 830 -27.06 6.90 18.49
CA MET A 830 -26.25 5.68 18.64
C MET A 830 -27.12 4.42 18.75
N LEU A 831 -28.27 4.50 19.44
CA LEU A 831 -29.24 3.42 19.53
C LEU A 831 -29.93 3.18 18.17
N THR A 832 -30.24 4.25 17.45
CA THR A 832 -30.78 4.19 16.09
C THR A 832 -29.80 3.52 15.12
N MET A 833 -28.50 3.85 15.20
CA MET A 833 -27.44 3.16 14.45
C MET A 833 -27.36 1.66 14.77
N PHE A 834 -27.54 1.30 16.05
CA PHE A 834 -27.55 -0.11 16.48
C PHE A 834 -28.75 -0.85 15.88
N TYR A 835 -29.95 -0.27 15.96
CA TYR A 835 -31.15 -0.82 15.33
C TYR A 835 -30.95 -1.06 13.82
N TYR A 836 -30.47 -0.06 13.08
CA TYR A 836 -30.26 -0.18 11.62
C TYR A 836 -29.06 -1.06 11.21
N THR A 837 -28.25 -1.48 12.18
CA THR A 837 -27.25 -2.53 11.93
C THR A 837 -27.94 -3.88 11.67
N PHE A 838 -29.03 -4.15 12.39
CA PHE A 838 -29.81 -5.39 12.30
C PHE A 838 -31.04 -5.29 11.39
N TYR A 839 -31.80 -4.20 11.47
CA TYR A 839 -33.00 -3.96 10.69
C TYR A 839 -32.73 -2.97 9.53
N ARG A 840 -33.52 -3.04 8.45
CA ARG A 840 -33.38 -2.16 7.26
C ARG A 840 -34.66 -1.40 6.90
N SER A 841 -35.54 -1.27 7.87
CA SER A 841 -36.80 -0.53 7.73
C SER A 841 -37.13 0.13 9.06
N GLU A 842 -38.03 1.09 9.05
CA GLU A 842 -38.55 1.73 10.26
C GLU A 842 -39.22 0.70 11.22
N PRO A 843 -39.21 0.94 12.55
CA PRO A 843 -39.74 0.03 13.57
C PRO A 843 -41.17 -0.46 13.31
N LYS A 844 -42.05 0.43 12.85
CA LYS A 844 -43.46 0.11 12.58
C LYS A 844 -43.64 -1.01 11.56
N LYS A 845 -42.76 -1.09 10.54
CA LYS A 845 -42.79 -2.17 9.54
C LYS A 845 -42.32 -3.52 10.10
N GLN A 846 -41.52 -3.49 11.16
CA GLN A 846 -41.04 -4.69 11.87
C GLN A 846 -41.96 -5.08 13.03
N GLY A 847 -43.06 -4.35 13.25
CA GLY A 847 -44.03 -4.63 14.31
C GLY A 847 -43.69 -4.00 15.67
N PHE A 848 -42.76 -3.05 15.73
CA PHE A 848 -42.37 -2.34 16.95
C PHE A 848 -42.90 -0.90 16.95
N ALA A 849 -43.25 -0.36 18.12
CA ALA A 849 -43.73 1.02 18.22
C ALA A 849 -42.59 2.05 18.22
N THR A 850 -41.44 1.71 18.83
CA THR A 850 -40.24 2.55 18.90
C THR A 850 -38.97 1.74 18.62
N ILE A 851 -37.85 2.44 18.42
CA ILE A 851 -36.53 1.83 18.27
C ILE A 851 -36.11 1.10 19.55
N GLU A 852 -36.36 1.70 20.72
CA GLU A 852 -36.01 1.12 22.02
C GLU A 852 -36.66 -0.25 22.20
N GLN A 853 -37.96 -0.38 21.88
CA GLN A 853 -38.69 -1.65 21.95
C GLN A 853 -38.09 -2.72 21.03
N ALA A 854 -37.68 -2.32 19.82
CA ALA A 854 -37.05 -3.25 18.88
C ALA A 854 -35.68 -3.70 19.37
N VAL A 855 -34.90 -2.79 19.98
CA VAL A 855 -33.62 -3.12 20.58
C VAL A 855 -33.82 -4.01 21.81
N GLU A 856 -34.76 -3.72 22.70
CA GLU A 856 -35.10 -4.58 23.83
C GLU A 856 -35.46 -6.00 23.38
N ALA A 857 -36.19 -6.15 22.27
CA ALA A 857 -36.49 -7.46 21.70
C ALA A 857 -35.23 -8.24 21.28
N ILE A 858 -34.19 -7.55 20.81
CA ILE A 858 -32.85 -8.15 20.56
C ILE A 858 -32.23 -8.60 21.89
N LEU A 859 -32.33 -7.78 22.94
CA LEU A 859 -31.73 -8.04 24.27
C LEU A 859 -32.39 -9.19 25.04
N LEU A 860 -33.67 -9.49 24.77
CA LEU A 860 -34.38 -10.61 25.39
C LEU A 860 -33.73 -11.98 25.09
N CYS A 861 -32.99 -12.09 23.99
CA CYS A 861 -32.22 -13.29 23.69
C CYS A 861 -30.82 -13.18 24.29
N GLU A 862 -30.64 -13.69 25.51
CA GLU A 862 -29.36 -13.60 26.25
C GLU A 862 -28.15 -14.11 25.46
N PRO A 863 -28.19 -15.29 24.79
CA PRO A 863 -27.06 -15.73 23.98
C PRO A 863 -26.70 -14.74 22.86
N PHE A 864 -27.71 -14.11 22.24
CA PHE A 864 -27.48 -13.13 21.18
C PHE A 864 -26.91 -11.82 21.71
N ARG A 865 -27.47 -11.31 22.81
CA ARG A 865 -26.97 -10.13 23.52
C ARG A 865 -25.51 -10.31 23.90
N ASP A 866 -25.18 -11.43 24.54
CA ASP A 866 -23.85 -11.68 25.05
C ASP A 866 -22.83 -11.86 23.91
N GLU A 867 -23.23 -12.46 22.79
CA GLU A 867 -22.36 -12.54 21.60
C GLU A 867 -22.08 -11.16 20.98
N ILE A 868 -23.08 -10.29 20.89
CA ILE A 868 -22.90 -8.90 20.45
C ILE A 868 -21.96 -8.16 21.43
N LEU A 869 -22.14 -8.38 22.73
CA LEU A 869 -21.29 -7.81 23.77
C LEU A 869 -19.83 -8.28 23.62
N ASP A 870 -19.61 -9.57 23.38
CA ASP A 870 -18.29 -10.15 23.14
C ASP A 870 -17.63 -9.54 21.89
N ILE A 871 -18.37 -9.36 20.79
CA ILE A 871 -17.88 -8.68 19.58
C ILE A 871 -17.53 -7.21 19.89
N CYS A 872 -18.38 -6.49 20.62
CA CYS A 872 -18.12 -5.08 20.96
C CYS A 872 -16.88 -4.93 21.85
N LYS A 873 -16.73 -5.79 22.85
CA LYS A 873 -15.54 -5.84 23.73
C LYS A 873 -14.28 -6.20 22.94
N TYR A 874 -14.36 -7.20 22.05
CA TYR A 874 -13.26 -7.58 21.17
C TYR A 874 -12.82 -6.41 20.28
N ASN A 875 -13.78 -5.76 19.60
CA ASN A 875 -13.49 -4.63 18.73
C ASN A 875 -12.88 -3.46 19.51
N LEU A 876 -13.42 -3.12 20.68
CA LEU A 876 -12.90 -2.04 21.53
C LEU A 876 -11.46 -2.30 21.96
N ALA A 877 -11.13 -3.56 22.30
CA ALA A 877 -9.78 -3.95 22.71
C ALA A 877 -8.75 -3.95 21.56
N LYS A 878 -9.20 -3.98 20.30
CA LYS A 878 -8.35 -4.04 19.10
C LYS A 878 -8.23 -2.71 18.35
N ILE A 879 -8.79 -1.60 18.87
CA ILE A 879 -8.61 -0.27 18.26
C ILE A 879 -7.13 0.14 18.35
N ASP A 880 -6.54 0.49 17.21
CA ASP A 880 -5.10 0.75 17.07
C ASP A 880 -4.77 2.21 16.68
N PHE A 881 -5.74 3.11 16.72
CA PHE A 881 -5.58 4.54 16.41
C PHE A 881 -6.36 5.43 17.38
N VAL A 882 -5.95 6.69 17.48
CA VAL A 882 -6.68 7.72 18.24
C VAL A 882 -7.82 8.26 17.38
N ASP A 883 -9.04 7.83 17.67
CA ASP A 883 -10.25 8.43 17.13
C ASP A 883 -10.43 9.86 17.68
N LYS A 884 -11.06 10.72 16.88
CA LYS A 884 -11.38 12.10 17.25
C LYS A 884 -12.87 12.33 17.08
N GLU A 885 -13.46 13.09 17.98
CA GLU A 885 -14.83 13.56 17.79
C GLU A 885 -14.91 14.46 16.55
N ASN A 886 -16.08 14.47 15.92
CA ASN A 886 -16.34 15.34 14.78
C ASN A 886 -16.62 16.78 15.25
N GLU A 887 -16.39 17.75 14.36
CA GLU A 887 -16.60 19.18 14.63
C GLU A 887 -17.93 19.70 14.05
N LEU A 888 -18.91 18.81 13.84
CA LEU A 888 -20.21 19.19 13.31
C LEU A 888 -20.99 20.00 14.36
N PRO A 889 -21.80 21.00 13.96
CA PRO A 889 -22.46 21.92 14.88
C PRO A 889 -23.76 21.34 15.48
N TYR A 890 -24.01 20.05 15.29
CA TYR A 890 -25.21 19.33 15.71
C TYR A 890 -24.84 17.93 16.21
N ALA A 891 -25.73 17.31 16.98
CA ALA A 891 -25.56 15.96 17.51
C ALA A 891 -25.25 14.96 16.37
N CYS A 892 -24.05 14.36 16.43
CA CYS A 892 -23.61 13.36 15.47
C CYS A 892 -22.67 12.35 16.14
N PRO A 893 -23.09 11.08 16.28
CA PRO A 893 -22.31 10.04 16.96
C PRO A 893 -21.19 9.43 16.09
N LEU A 894 -20.77 10.11 15.00
CA LEU A 894 -19.72 9.63 14.12
C LEU A 894 -18.36 10.22 14.51
N ASP A 895 -17.38 9.38 14.75
CA ASP A 895 -16.03 9.80 15.09
C ASP A 895 -15.13 9.74 13.83
N ILE A 896 -14.22 10.69 13.73
CA ILE A 896 -13.29 10.85 12.62
C ILE A 896 -12.32 9.65 12.62
N HIS A 897 -12.06 9.12 11.43
CA HIS A 897 -11.25 7.94 11.12
C HIS A 897 -11.85 6.59 11.55
N CYS A 898 -13.07 6.59 12.08
CA CYS A 898 -13.82 5.37 12.37
C CYS A 898 -14.59 4.84 11.14
N ARG A 899 -14.92 3.55 11.20
CA ARG A 899 -15.53 2.76 10.14
C ARG A 899 -17.02 2.57 10.39
N TYR A 900 -17.81 2.87 9.37
CA TYR A 900 -19.26 2.77 9.40
C TYR A 900 -19.80 2.19 8.09
N SER A 901 -20.85 1.37 8.20
CA SER A 901 -21.65 0.98 7.04
C SER A 901 -22.54 2.12 6.57
N THR A 902 -23.01 2.06 5.32
CA THR A 902 -23.97 3.04 4.81
C THR A 902 -25.22 3.14 5.68
N ASP A 903 -25.75 2.00 6.13
CA ASP A 903 -26.93 1.92 7.00
C ASP A 903 -26.70 2.72 8.33
N GLN A 904 -25.52 2.56 8.94
CA GLN A 904 -25.13 3.27 10.17
C GLN A 904 -24.93 4.77 9.94
N VAL A 905 -24.33 5.18 8.82
CA VAL A 905 -24.13 6.60 8.49
C VAL A 905 -25.49 7.30 8.31
N LEU A 906 -26.41 6.71 7.53
CA LEU A 906 -27.73 7.30 7.29
C LEU A 906 -28.53 7.45 8.60
N ALA A 907 -28.39 6.47 9.52
CA ALA A 907 -28.96 6.53 10.86
C ALA A 907 -28.33 7.64 11.72
N ALA A 908 -27.01 7.77 11.72
CA ALA A 908 -26.29 8.76 12.52
C ALA A 908 -26.63 10.22 12.16
N PHE A 909 -26.93 10.47 10.88
CA PHE A 909 -27.39 11.77 10.40
C PHE A 909 -28.93 11.95 10.51
N GLY A 910 -29.65 10.98 11.08
CA GLY A 910 -31.12 11.02 11.25
C GLY A 910 -31.92 10.94 9.94
N PHE A 911 -31.27 10.59 8.82
CA PHE A 911 -31.94 10.36 7.54
C PHE A 911 -32.76 9.07 7.58
N TRP A 912 -32.26 8.06 8.28
CA TRP A 912 -33.02 6.90 8.72
C TRP A 912 -33.35 7.08 10.21
N ASN A 913 -34.63 7.00 10.55
CA ASN A 913 -35.15 7.28 11.89
C ASN A 913 -36.43 6.47 12.16
N GLU A 914 -37.07 6.68 13.32
CA GLU A 914 -38.27 5.93 13.73
C GLU A 914 -39.44 6.00 12.74
N GLU A 915 -39.54 7.08 11.97
CA GLU A 915 -40.66 7.32 11.06
C GLU A 915 -40.38 6.84 9.64
N GLN A 916 -39.14 6.95 9.17
CA GLN A 916 -38.80 6.67 7.77
C GLN A 916 -37.40 6.07 7.58
N ALA A 917 -37.31 5.14 6.62
CA ALA A 917 -36.07 4.59 6.09
C ALA A 917 -36.12 4.56 4.56
N PRO A 918 -36.01 5.72 3.88
CA PRO A 918 -36.08 5.79 2.42
C PRO A 918 -34.92 5.05 1.75
N ALA A 919 -35.20 4.46 0.58
CA ALA A 919 -34.19 3.73 -0.19
C ALA A 919 -33.06 4.68 -0.65
N PHE A 920 -31.82 4.28 -0.39
CA PHE A 920 -30.63 5.02 -0.79
C PHE A 920 -29.90 4.28 -1.92
N ARG A 921 -29.75 4.93 -3.07
CA ARG A 921 -29.08 4.37 -4.26
C ARG A 921 -28.03 5.31 -4.87
N GLU A 922 -27.85 6.49 -4.28
CA GLU A 922 -27.00 7.56 -4.81
C GLU A 922 -25.63 7.53 -4.10
N GLY A 923 -24.57 8.02 -4.75
CA GLY A 923 -23.24 8.11 -4.12
C GLY A 923 -23.06 9.35 -3.24
N VAL A 924 -23.99 10.30 -3.33
CA VAL A 924 -23.96 11.58 -2.62
C VAL A 924 -25.38 11.90 -2.13
N LYS A 925 -25.51 12.44 -0.91
CA LYS A 925 -26.80 12.90 -0.39
C LYS A 925 -26.69 14.26 0.27
N TYR A 926 -27.57 15.18 -0.14
CA TYR A 926 -27.80 16.42 0.59
C TYR A 926 -28.83 16.21 1.70
N LEU A 927 -28.52 16.66 2.90
CA LEU A 927 -29.42 16.65 4.06
C LEU A 927 -29.89 18.07 4.35
N ASP A 928 -31.04 18.46 3.77
CA ASP A 928 -31.60 19.81 3.88
C ASP A 928 -31.70 20.31 5.33
N GLY A 929 -32.18 19.46 6.24
CA GLY A 929 -32.36 19.81 7.66
C GLY A 929 -31.07 20.03 8.45
N ARG A 930 -29.91 19.62 7.91
CA ARG A 930 -28.60 19.77 8.55
C ARG A 930 -27.62 20.65 7.77
N ALA A 931 -28.00 21.10 6.57
CA ALA A 931 -27.12 21.82 5.64
C ALA A 931 -25.77 21.11 5.39
N THR A 932 -25.83 19.79 5.19
CA THR A 932 -24.64 18.93 5.01
C THR A 932 -24.83 18.00 3.82
N ASP A 933 -23.85 17.96 2.93
CA ASP A 933 -23.73 16.93 1.90
C ASP A 933 -22.79 15.80 2.36
N ILE A 934 -23.22 14.55 2.18
CA ILE A 934 -22.47 13.35 2.53
C ILE A 934 -22.02 12.64 1.26
N PHE A 935 -20.71 12.41 1.13
CA PHE A 935 -20.11 11.79 -0.05
C PHE A 935 -19.63 10.38 0.30
N PHE A 936 -20.19 9.35 -0.35
CA PHE A 936 -19.71 7.98 -0.26
C PHE A 936 -18.81 7.66 -1.45
N ILE A 937 -17.51 7.55 -1.19
CA ILE A 937 -16.47 7.43 -2.20
C ILE A 937 -15.84 6.04 -2.11
N THR A 938 -15.80 5.34 -3.24
CA THR A 938 -15.09 4.06 -3.38
C THR A 938 -13.91 4.30 -4.30
N LEU A 939 -12.69 4.16 -3.77
CA LEU A 939 -11.46 4.46 -4.52
C LEU A 939 -11.27 3.48 -5.69
N ASN A 940 -11.51 2.19 -5.47
CA ASN A 940 -11.42 1.16 -6.51
C ASN A 940 -12.81 0.60 -6.84
N LYS A 941 -13.35 0.99 -8.00
CA LYS A 941 -14.72 0.62 -8.45
C LYS A 941 -14.78 -0.70 -9.24
N SER A 942 -13.67 -1.16 -9.84
CA SER A 942 -13.60 -2.44 -10.57
C SER A 942 -13.19 -3.62 -9.69
N ASP A 943 -13.70 -4.80 -10.02
CA ASP A 943 -13.29 -6.07 -9.41
C ASP A 943 -12.00 -6.64 -9.99
N LYS A 944 -11.56 -6.15 -11.17
CA LYS A 944 -10.30 -6.52 -11.81
C LYS A 944 -9.19 -5.59 -11.33
N ASP A 945 -8.07 -6.18 -10.88
CA ASP A 945 -6.90 -5.46 -10.32
C ASP A 945 -6.30 -4.39 -11.26
N PHE A 946 -6.63 -4.39 -12.57
CA PHE A 946 -6.01 -3.56 -13.61
C PHE A 946 -7.00 -2.92 -14.60
N SER A 947 -8.14 -2.36 -14.15
CA SER A 947 -9.07 -1.68 -15.06
C SER A 947 -8.76 -0.16 -15.20
N PRO A 948 -8.24 0.34 -16.34
CA PRO A 948 -7.83 1.74 -16.47
C PRO A 948 -8.99 2.73 -16.46
N SER A 949 -10.23 2.28 -16.69
CA SER A 949 -11.40 3.17 -16.79
C SER A 949 -12.01 3.56 -15.45
N THR A 950 -11.64 2.90 -14.34
CA THR A 950 -12.32 3.07 -13.03
C THR A 950 -11.45 3.67 -11.92
N LEU A 951 -10.13 3.83 -12.16
CA LEU A 951 -9.12 4.18 -11.16
C LEU A 951 -8.84 5.68 -10.98
N TYR A 952 -9.41 6.55 -11.82
CA TYR A 952 -8.93 7.95 -11.94
C TYR A 952 -9.99 9.02 -11.66
N GLU A 953 -11.17 8.63 -11.16
CA GLU A 953 -12.24 9.59 -10.85
C GLU A 953 -12.07 10.20 -9.45
N ASP A 954 -11.70 9.38 -8.46
CA ASP A 954 -11.66 9.78 -7.04
C ASP A 954 -10.34 9.29 -6.39
N TYR A 955 -9.48 10.20 -5.91
CA TYR A 955 -8.16 9.84 -5.35
C TYR A 955 -7.64 10.89 -4.35
N ALA A 956 -6.73 10.50 -3.46
CA ALA A 956 -6.04 11.48 -2.61
C ALA A 956 -4.83 12.07 -3.36
N ILE A 957 -4.70 13.39 -3.31
CA ILE A 957 -3.54 14.10 -3.87
C ILE A 957 -2.41 14.10 -2.85
N ASN A 958 -2.73 14.35 -1.59
CA ASN A 958 -1.83 14.26 -0.43
C ASN A 958 -2.64 14.03 0.86
N GLU A 959 -2.00 14.17 2.02
CA GLU A 959 -2.61 13.97 3.35
C GLU A 959 -3.85 14.85 3.62
N ARG A 960 -4.03 15.98 2.91
CA ARG A 960 -5.16 16.90 3.10
C ARG A 960 -5.98 17.14 1.83
N LEU A 961 -5.42 17.00 0.65
CA LEU A 961 -6.09 17.29 -0.60
C LEU A 961 -6.67 16.02 -1.21
N PHE A 962 -7.96 16.07 -1.54
CA PHE A 962 -8.70 14.95 -2.11
C PHE A 962 -9.38 15.37 -3.41
N HIS A 963 -9.16 14.60 -4.48
CA HIS A 963 -9.83 14.77 -5.76
C HIS A 963 -11.12 13.93 -5.80
N TRP A 964 -12.22 14.54 -6.20
CA TRP A 964 -13.52 13.89 -6.34
C TRP A 964 -14.22 14.33 -7.62
N GLN A 965 -14.86 13.42 -8.33
CA GLN A 965 -15.61 13.73 -9.55
C GLN A 965 -17.13 13.53 -9.38
N THR A 966 -17.90 14.50 -9.87
CA THR A 966 -19.37 14.42 -9.88
C THR A 966 -19.89 13.35 -10.84
N GLN A 967 -21.13 12.92 -10.65
CA GLN A 967 -21.83 12.11 -11.65
C GLN A 967 -22.02 12.87 -12.98
N SER A 968 -22.02 12.12 -14.09
CA SER A 968 -21.86 12.56 -15.49
C SER A 968 -22.77 13.70 -16.00
N ARG A 969 -23.84 14.07 -15.28
CA ARG A 969 -24.81 15.11 -15.70
C ARG A 969 -24.69 16.43 -14.92
N THR A 970 -23.81 16.54 -13.94
CA THR A 970 -23.71 17.76 -13.12
C THR A 970 -22.98 18.85 -13.90
N ALA A 971 -23.70 19.91 -14.25
CA ALA A 971 -23.14 21.08 -14.92
C ALA A 971 -22.73 22.16 -13.91
N GLU A 972 -21.77 23.02 -14.27
CA GLU A 972 -21.27 24.10 -13.39
C GLU A 972 -22.37 25.06 -12.94
N ASN A 973 -23.33 25.35 -13.82
CA ASN A 973 -24.48 26.20 -13.53
C ASN A 973 -25.61 25.50 -12.74
N SER A 974 -25.47 24.20 -12.44
CA SER A 974 -26.51 23.47 -11.71
C SER A 974 -26.61 23.92 -10.24
N PRO A 975 -27.80 23.86 -9.62
CA PRO A 975 -27.97 24.20 -8.20
C PRO A 975 -27.03 23.41 -7.26
N THR A 976 -26.77 22.15 -7.60
CA THR A 976 -25.86 21.26 -6.86
C THR A 976 -24.41 21.72 -6.97
N ALA A 977 -23.90 21.99 -8.17
CA ALA A 977 -22.54 22.50 -8.36
C ALA A 977 -22.34 23.86 -7.66
N GLN A 978 -23.31 24.76 -7.80
CA GLN A 978 -23.31 26.06 -7.13
C GLN A 978 -23.43 25.96 -5.60
N ARG A 979 -23.97 24.87 -5.07
CA ARG A 979 -23.93 24.57 -3.63
C ARG A 979 -22.52 24.14 -3.21
N TYR A 980 -21.84 23.31 -3.98
CA TYR A 980 -20.48 22.87 -3.69
C TYR A 980 -19.45 24.01 -3.81
N ILE A 981 -19.48 24.78 -4.90
CA ILE A 981 -18.52 25.88 -5.14
C ILE A 981 -18.64 26.99 -4.08
N HIS A 982 -19.86 27.26 -3.62
CA HIS A 982 -20.13 28.32 -2.66
C HIS A 982 -20.51 27.80 -1.27
N HIS A 983 -20.11 26.57 -0.92
CA HIS A 983 -20.58 25.89 0.29
C HIS A 983 -20.26 26.70 1.55
N ARG A 984 -19.03 27.23 1.70
CA ARG A 984 -18.65 28.11 2.82
C ARG A 984 -19.53 29.35 2.95
N LYS A 985 -19.82 30.03 1.83
CA LYS A 985 -20.66 31.25 1.82
C LYS A 985 -22.12 30.95 2.18
N LYS A 986 -22.61 29.76 1.83
CA LYS A 986 -23.98 29.31 2.10
C LYS A 986 -24.14 28.60 3.46
N GLY A 987 -23.05 28.43 4.22
CA GLY A 987 -23.05 27.67 5.47
C GLY A 987 -23.22 26.15 5.28
N ASN A 988 -23.03 25.65 4.05
CA ASN A 988 -23.17 24.24 3.72
C ASN A 988 -21.85 23.48 3.98
N ARG A 989 -21.96 22.29 4.57
CA ARG A 989 -20.82 21.44 4.96
C ARG A 989 -20.71 20.22 4.07
N ILE A 990 -19.50 19.73 3.85
CA ILE A 990 -19.22 18.55 3.01
C ILE A 990 -18.50 17.51 3.86
N ALA A 991 -19.11 16.33 4.03
CA ALA A 991 -18.59 15.23 4.85
C ALA A 991 -18.19 14.04 3.96
N LEU A 992 -16.94 13.58 4.09
CA LEU A 992 -16.38 12.54 3.22
C LEU A 992 -16.32 11.17 3.92
N PHE A 993 -16.85 10.15 3.25
CA PHE A 993 -16.81 8.75 3.65
C PHE A 993 -16.10 7.95 2.57
N VAL A 994 -14.93 7.40 2.87
CA VAL A 994 -14.05 6.77 1.87
C VAL A 994 -13.83 5.29 2.20
N ARG A 995 -13.87 4.43 1.18
CA ARG A 995 -13.42 3.03 1.28
C ARG A 995 -12.51 2.67 0.12
N GLU A 996 -11.59 1.74 0.36
CA GLU A 996 -10.67 1.28 -0.68
C GLU A 996 -11.37 0.43 -1.73
N PHE A 997 -12.14 -0.59 -1.32
CA PHE A 997 -12.84 -1.52 -2.20
C PHE A 997 -14.33 -1.60 -1.84
N LYS A 998 -15.18 -1.91 -2.82
CA LYS A 998 -16.59 -2.21 -2.56
C LYS A 998 -16.76 -3.42 -1.64
N GLU A 999 -15.95 -4.45 -1.86
CA GLU A 999 -15.94 -5.66 -1.05
C GLU A 999 -14.51 -6.08 -0.67
N SER A 1000 -14.34 -6.59 0.55
CA SER A 1000 -13.11 -7.18 1.06
C SER A 1000 -13.42 -8.51 1.73
N ASN A 1001 -12.64 -9.56 1.44
CA ASN A 1001 -12.88 -10.92 1.93
C ASN A 1001 -14.30 -11.45 1.64
N ASN A 1002 -14.92 -11.00 0.53
CA ASN A 1002 -16.33 -11.27 0.15
C ASN A 1002 -17.39 -10.61 1.06
N TYR A 1003 -17.07 -9.52 1.74
CA TYR A 1003 -18.00 -8.70 2.52
C TYR A 1003 -18.03 -7.28 2.00
N THR A 1004 -19.17 -6.60 2.11
CA THR A 1004 -19.24 -5.16 1.84
C THR A 1004 -18.32 -4.41 2.81
N SER A 1005 -17.34 -3.70 2.25
CA SER A 1005 -16.40 -2.93 3.07
C SER A 1005 -17.09 -1.70 3.67
N PRO A 1006 -16.85 -1.40 4.97
CA PRO A 1006 -17.32 -0.17 5.58
C PRO A 1006 -16.57 1.05 5.02
N PHE A 1007 -17.14 2.22 5.21
CA PHE A 1007 -16.51 3.50 4.89
C PHE A 1007 -15.82 4.08 6.12
N VAL A 1008 -14.65 4.68 5.92
CA VAL A 1008 -13.94 5.48 6.91
C VAL A 1008 -14.43 6.92 6.82
N PHE A 1009 -14.84 7.50 7.94
CA PHE A 1009 -15.24 8.90 8.00
C PHE A 1009 -14.00 9.80 8.06
N LEU A 1010 -13.81 10.70 7.09
CA LEU A 1010 -12.66 11.61 7.02
C LEU A 1010 -12.92 12.98 7.65
N GLY A 1011 -14.13 13.22 8.15
CA GLY A 1011 -14.55 14.53 8.63
C GLY A 1011 -14.99 15.47 7.51
N GLU A 1012 -14.92 16.77 7.81
CA GLU A 1012 -15.32 17.84 6.91
C GLU A 1012 -14.23 18.21 5.91
N ALA A 1013 -14.66 18.63 4.71
CA ALA A 1013 -13.79 19.08 3.65
C ALA A 1013 -14.24 20.43 3.08
N GLU A 1014 -13.26 21.20 2.59
CA GLU A 1014 -13.45 22.54 2.09
C GLU A 1014 -13.05 22.69 0.63
N TYR A 1015 -13.81 23.46 -0.13
CA TYR A 1015 -13.60 23.67 -1.55
C TYR A 1015 -12.29 24.43 -1.82
N VAL A 1016 -11.47 23.88 -2.74
CA VAL A 1016 -10.22 24.52 -3.20
C VAL A 1016 -10.35 25.00 -4.65
N ARG A 1017 -10.60 24.07 -5.58
CA ARG A 1017 -10.79 24.38 -7.02
C ARG A 1017 -11.65 23.32 -7.70
N HIS A 1018 -12.17 23.64 -8.88
CA HIS A 1018 -12.83 22.65 -9.76
C HIS A 1018 -12.38 22.86 -11.22
N GLU A 1019 -12.50 21.82 -12.05
CA GLU A 1019 -12.23 21.85 -13.48
C GLU A 1019 -13.26 20.95 -14.22
N GLY A 1020 -13.53 21.24 -15.49
CA GLY A 1020 -14.45 20.47 -16.33
C GLY A 1020 -15.93 20.82 -16.15
N ASN A 1021 -16.76 20.34 -17.08
CA ASN A 1021 -18.21 20.54 -17.08
C ASN A 1021 -18.87 19.26 -17.62
N LYS A 1022 -19.72 18.60 -16.81
CA LYS A 1022 -20.39 17.32 -17.12
C LYS A 1022 -19.44 16.17 -17.55
N PRO A 1023 -18.74 15.50 -16.62
CA PRO A 1023 -18.70 15.71 -15.18
C PRO A 1023 -17.72 16.80 -14.75
N MET A 1024 -17.94 17.36 -13.56
CA MET A 1024 -17.02 18.28 -12.89
C MET A 1024 -16.10 17.52 -11.95
N SER A 1025 -14.83 17.91 -11.93
CA SER A 1025 -13.82 17.44 -10.97
C SER A 1025 -13.57 18.51 -9.92
N PHE A 1026 -13.55 18.13 -8.64
CA PHE A 1026 -13.32 19.01 -7.49
C PHE A 1026 -12.07 18.58 -6.73
N ILE A 1027 -11.34 19.57 -6.23
CA ILE A 1027 -10.32 19.37 -5.20
C ILE A 1027 -10.85 19.91 -3.88
N TRP A 1028 -10.88 19.04 -2.89
CA TRP A 1028 -11.29 19.31 -1.52
C TRP A 1028 -10.08 19.30 -0.58
N SER A 1029 -10.04 20.22 0.37
CA SER A 1029 -9.09 20.23 1.48
C SER A 1029 -9.78 19.69 2.73
N LEU A 1030 -9.33 18.55 3.23
CA LEU A 1030 -9.79 17.95 4.48
C LEU A 1030 -9.33 18.80 5.67
N ASN A 1031 -10.22 19.02 6.64
CA ASN A 1031 -9.88 19.69 7.90
C ASN A 1031 -8.94 18.83 8.76
N ASN A 1032 -9.07 17.51 8.64
CA ASN A 1032 -8.24 16.52 9.32
C ASN A 1032 -7.38 15.76 8.30
N GLU A 1033 -6.12 15.49 8.64
CA GLU A 1033 -5.24 14.70 7.78
C GLU A 1033 -5.76 13.28 7.62
N LEU A 1034 -5.66 12.73 6.40
CA LEU A 1034 -5.98 11.34 6.10
C LEU A 1034 -5.23 10.40 7.06
N PRO A 1035 -5.89 9.32 7.53
CA PRO A 1035 -5.20 8.26 8.24
C PRO A 1035 -4.03 7.74 7.42
N PRO A 1036 -2.81 7.59 7.98
CA PRO A 1036 -1.65 7.09 7.24
C PRO A 1036 -1.91 5.77 6.51
N ALA A 1037 -2.77 4.91 7.06
CA ALA A 1037 -3.16 3.64 6.45
C ALA A 1037 -3.96 3.79 5.14
N LEU A 1038 -4.67 4.91 4.93
CA LEU A 1038 -5.43 5.18 3.70
C LEU A 1038 -4.61 5.89 2.63
N ILE A 1039 -3.48 6.51 2.98
CA ILE A 1039 -2.65 7.26 2.03
C ILE A 1039 -2.13 6.34 0.90
N PRO A 1040 -1.54 5.16 1.14
CA PRO A 1040 -1.09 4.27 0.07
C PRO A 1040 -2.24 3.81 -0.83
N ALA A 1041 -3.38 3.47 -0.23
CA ALA A 1041 -4.58 3.04 -0.95
C ALA A 1041 -5.17 4.15 -1.82
N ALA A 1042 -5.12 5.40 -1.35
CA ALA A 1042 -5.59 6.56 -2.07
C ALA A 1042 -4.57 7.13 -3.07
N ASN A 1043 -3.28 6.82 -2.89
CA ASN A 1043 -2.17 7.16 -3.80
C ASN A 1043 -1.84 6.03 -4.80
N LYS A 1044 -2.61 4.93 -4.84
CA LYS A 1044 -2.45 3.82 -5.80
C LYS A 1044 -2.52 4.26 -7.26
N CYS A 1045 -2.86 5.52 -7.55
CA CYS A 1045 -2.62 6.15 -8.86
C CYS A 1045 -1.17 6.00 -9.37
N ILE A 1046 -0.19 5.76 -8.48
CA ILE A 1046 1.23 5.57 -8.82
C ILE A 1046 1.64 4.08 -8.95
N SER A 1047 0.83 3.10 -8.52
CA SER A 1047 1.16 1.66 -8.56
C SER A 1047 0.96 1.00 -9.91
#